data_AF-A0A1S3HK32-F1
#
_entry.id   AF-A0A1S3HK32-F1
#
_cell.length_a   1.000
_cell.length_b   1.000
_cell.length_c   1.000
_cell.angle_alpha   90.00
_cell.angle_beta   90.00
_cell.angle_gamma   90.00
#
_symmetry.space_group_name_H-M   'P 1'
#
loop_
_entity.id
_entity.type
_entity.pdbx_description
1 polymer ?
#
loop_
_entity_poly.entity_id
_entity_poly.type
_entity_poly.pdbx_seq_one_letter_code
_entity_poly.pdbx_strand_id
1 'polypeptide(L)'
;MLEGALIAEAENSLKDAIIAQRTDIVRTVLSACDSGETPDELTCDRLLNSISCEEGTVLHMATKLGDPDIVRTLLSSGADPSIRNSSDQTPLDLAKDNLQILTVYTSELFQSIAQSNCDKVQKFLNMGFNMNTVDSEETKSSPLHWAASYGNEDMVQLLLGQASSVNMTNADGMTPLHDAVLRGNPRIVSLLLQHGASTEMKPIKGKYKDKFISDMAEGKTDVEMVLLSGENETEQKPQLVTVPEENGHTRRDSESSLASKEPQSPLSKGPVLNGPLTPGLVKQGGLDHPQQGKTIATKLSSPPQPLDTDSRLHYLWPRPQKLLHTDGDPFSVPETLHVFLTAQSGTALVSDMLEVWQGRQQVLQAMGIKLHLEPIPAGSLKNIQDLQCVQCQVNRRLFQRDESYRISITSKQIRIVSSDRAGMFYATCTIIQLLQLCKSEGIPAITIQDWPCFKDRGILLDLSQGRKPTLENLKTTVETLAQLKINQVHLYARFSVPEEPHWQFCYQRSELLSLDMFCRKHCISLLPVLDVVPKVSYEDLKQLHATFQDFLACFSSAKVVHLGPRLTSFFPDTASEEELIDSVDTSLLLPIPTDYMIQMCAYGFHEAPVSLQRLPGNIVLMEYGFQASYSFRHFCKPYADSGVPFYVCPGTSAWNSLAGCPEASVSNVYHASHSCLTQGALGLVVCDWSGVGHMTHKCFSWPGFLTGAGLSWNSTTPWVLFYDTSVRNFTGKLLSMSYHVDLEHLNLETLQKAMRHIRKCQNELQKAVVHRHNARQVVAELQLTADLQLAACRIGRALVSVGRNPNTQSPGGAGYSVINLGIANLTPTAKTDLANRLLGMLEQYRVVWYMGNIPHGLNESLNVLSTMLKQYLPEETLSSD
;
A
#
# COMPACT_ATOMS: atom_id res chain seq x y z
N MET A 1 -42.74 46.25 -2.40
CA MET A 1 -42.06 47.56 -2.21
C MET A 1 -40.90 47.48 -1.22
N LEU A 2 -40.98 46.68 -0.15
CA LEU A 2 -39.87 46.51 0.81
C LEU A 2 -38.67 45.71 0.27
N GLU A 3 -38.89 44.67 -0.55
CA GLU A 3 -37.79 43.87 -1.14
C GLU A 3 -36.90 44.68 -2.11
N GLY A 4 -37.50 45.53 -2.96
CA GLY A 4 -36.74 46.36 -3.89
C GLY A 4 -35.89 47.44 -3.21
N ALA A 5 -36.25 47.86 -2.00
CA ALA A 5 -35.49 48.84 -1.23
C ALA A 5 -34.24 48.22 -0.58
N LEU A 6 -34.36 47.00 -0.05
CA LEU A 6 -33.23 46.27 0.56
C LEU A 6 -32.18 45.85 -0.48
N ILE A 7 -32.60 45.46 -1.69
CA ILE A 7 -31.70 45.18 -2.81
C ILE A 7 -30.91 46.42 -3.20
N ALA A 8 -31.61 47.55 -3.37
CA ALA A 8 -30.96 48.81 -3.73
C ALA A 8 -29.99 49.29 -2.64
N GLU A 9 -30.30 49.07 -1.36
CA GLU A 9 -29.44 49.43 -0.22
C GLU A 9 -28.18 48.55 -0.14
N ALA A 10 -28.31 47.23 -0.35
CA ALA A 10 -27.17 46.31 -0.42
C ALA A 10 -26.29 46.57 -1.65
N GLU A 11 -26.88 46.82 -2.82
CA GLU A 11 -26.15 47.20 -4.03
C GLU A 11 -25.41 48.53 -3.86
N ASN A 12 -26.04 49.54 -3.26
CA ASN A 12 -25.39 50.83 -3.01
C ASN A 12 -24.27 50.70 -1.97
N SER A 13 -24.49 49.94 -0.91
CA SER A 13 -23.45 49.68 0.11
C SER A 13 -22.23 48.97 -0.48
N LEU A 14 -22.46 48.01 -1.39
CA LEU A 14 -21.39 47.30 -2.08
C LEU A 14 -20.63 48.23 -3.04
N LYS A 15 -21.33 49.09 -3.80
CA LYS A 15 -20.70 50.09 -4.69
C LYS A 15 -19.86 51.10 -3.89
N ASP A 16 -20.41 51.66 -2.82
CA ASP A 16 -19.71 52.63 -1.97
C ASP A 16 -18.46 52.01 -1.34
N ALA A 17 -18.54 50.75 -0.90
CA ALA A 17 -17.40 50.02 -0.37
C ALA A 17 -16.30 49.78 -1.43
N ILE A 18 -16.68 49.48 -2.68
CA ILE A 18 -15.76 49.29 -3.80
C ILE A 18 -15.09 50.63 -4.17
N ILE A 19 -15.84 51.72 -4.28
CA ILE A 19 -15.31 53.07 -4.55
C ILE A 19 -14.36 53.53 -3.43
N ALA A 20 -14.70 53.20 -2.18
CA ALA A 20 -13.87 53.49 -1.01
C ALA A 20 -12.68 52.53 -0.82
N GLN A 21 -12.51 51.52 -1.68
CA GLN A 21 -11.49 50.47 -1.58
C GLN A 21 -11.48 49.75 -0.21
N ARG A 22 -12.68 49.45 0.32
CA ARG A 22 -12.88 48.82 1.63
C ARG A 22 -13.27 47.35 1.49
N THR A 23 -12.26 46.50 1.29
CA THR A 23 -12.43 45.03 1.12
C THR A 23 -13.06 44.36 2.33
N ASP A 24 -12.87 44.89 3.54
CA ASP A 24 -13.51 44.41 4.77
C ASP A 24 -15.03 44.55 4.72
N ILE A 25 -15.53 45.70 4.27
CA ILE A 25 -16.96 45.97 4.12
C ILE A 25 -17.55 45.11 2.99
N VAL A 26 -16.83 44.97 1.87
CA VAL A 26 -17.22 44.07 0.77
C VAL A 26 -17.40 42.64 1.29
N ARG A 27 -16.45 42.09 2.06
CA ARG A 27 -16.60 40.74 2.65
C ARG A 27 -17.76 40.65 3.61
N THR A 28 -17.98 41.66 4.45
CA THR A 28 -19.10 41.67 5.40
C THR A 28 -20.44 41.64 4.66
N VAL A 29 -20.62 42.47 3.63
CA VAL A 29 -21.84 42.51 2.82
C VAL A 29 -22.08 41.16 2.14
N LEU A 30 -21.05 40.57 1.51
CA LEU A 30 -21.17 39.28 0.84
C LEU A 30 -21.45 38.12 1.83
N SER A 31 -20.79 38.12 3.00
CA SER A 31 -21.03 37.11 4.04
C SER A 31 -22.44 37.17 4.64
N ALA A 32 -23.02 38.37 4.74
CA ALA A 32 -24.37 38.56 5.23
C ALA A 32 -25.43 38.05 4.22
N CYS A 33 -25.10 38.10 2.92
CA CYS A 33 -25.94 37.55 1.87
C CYS A 33 -25.87 36.00 1.82
N ASP A 34 -24.75 35.39 2.20
CA ASP A 34 -24.61 33.92 2.30
C ASP A 34 -25.26 33.32 3.59
N SER A 35 -25.49 34.12 4.63
CA SER A 35 -26.01 33.63 5.94
C SER A 35 -27.54 33.39 6.00
N GLY A 36 -28.28 33.62 4.91
CA GLY A 36 -29.65 33.11 4.75
C GLY A 36 -30.72 33.63 5.74
N GLU A 37 -30.61 34.86 6.24
CA GLU A 37 -31.58 35.41 7.21
C GLU A 37 -32.87 36.00 6.58
N THR A 38 -33.11 35.88 5.26
CA THR A 38 -34.36 36.36 4.66
C THR A 38 -35.06 35.31 3.78
N PRO A 39 -36.39 35.11 3.90
CA PRO A 39 -37.09 33.99 3.28
C PRO A 39 -37.49 34.17 1.81
N ASP A 40 -37.10 35.25 1.14
CA ASP A 40 -37.52 35.51 -0.25
C ASP A 40 -36.33 36.01 -1.11
N GLU A 41 -35.98 35.19 -2.12
CA GLU A 41 -35.36 35.52 -3.41
C GLU A 41 -34.10 36.41 -3.52
N LEU A 42 -33.37 36.69 -2.44
CA LEU A 42 -32.05 37.35 -2.54
C LEU A 42 -30.91 36.33 -2.57
N THR A 43 -30.46 35.95 -3.76
CA THR A 43 -29.26 35.13 -3.95
C THR A 43 -28.05 36.05 -4.18
N CYS A 44 -26.92 35.80 -3.51
CA CYS A 44 -25.62 36.47 -3.80
C CYS A 44 -25.33 36.57 -5.30
N ASP A 45 -25.75 35.55 -6.05
CA ASP A 45 -25.67 35.50 -7.51
C ASP A 45 -26.36 36.70 -8.20
N ARG A 46 -27.58 37.07 -7.80
CA ARG A 46 -28.28 38.25 -8.34
C ARG A 46 -27.57 39.56 -8.01
N LEU A 47 -27.02 39.69 -6.80
CA LEU A 47 -26.32 40.89 -6.34
C LEU A 47 -24.98 41.10 -7.07
N LEU A 48 -24.22 40.02 -7.28
CA LEU A 48 -22.90 40.08 -7.92
C LEU A 48 -23.00 40.24 -9.44
N ASN A 49 -24.06 39.69 -10.04
CA ASN A 49 -24.19 39.55 -11.49
C ASN A 49 -25.21 40.52 -12.11
N SER A 50 -25.90 41.36 -11.31
CA SER A 50 -26.74 42.44 -11.84
C SER A 50 -25.89 43.56 -12.45
N ILE A 51 -26.35 44.11 -13.58
CA ILE A 51 -25.79 45.35 -14.15
C ILE A 51 -26.33 46.50 -13.32
N SER A 52 -25.52 46.99 -12.40
CA SER A 52 -25.95 47.93 -11.36
C SER A 52 -25.28 49.31 -11.46
N CYS A 53 -24.30 49.49 -12.35
CA CYS A 53 -23.60 50.77 -12.54
C CYS A 53 -23.42 51.13 -14.03
N GLU A 54 -23.05 52.39 -14.31
CA GLU A 54 -22.76 52.87 -15.68
C GLU A 54 -21.65 52.04 -16.37
N GLU A 55 -20.77 51.40 -15.58
CA GLU A 55 -19.62 50.62 -16.02
C GLU A 55 -19.92 49.12 -16.19
N GLY A 56 -21.09 48.63 -15.75
CA GLY A 56 -21.47 47.21 -15.82
C GLY A 56 -21.88 46.60 -14.47
N THR A 57 -21.39 45.39 -14.20
CA THR A 57 -21.54 44.71 -12.89
C THR A 57 -20.55 45.27 -11.86
N VAL A 58 -20.71 44.91 -10.59
CA VAL A 58 -19.75 45.30 -9.52
C VAL A 58 -18.32 44.81 -9.78
N LEU A 59 -18.16 43.72 -10.53
CA LEU A 59 -16.86 43.22 -10.97
C LEU A 59 -16.20 44.13 -12.02
N HIS A 60 -16.97 44.75 -12.92
CA HIS A 60 -16.45 45.75 -13.88
C HIS A 60 -15.89 46.97 -13.15
N MET A 61 -16.64 47.48 -12.17
CA MET A 61 -16.23 48.62 -11.35
C MET A 61 -14.95 48.32 -10.56
N ALA A 62 -14.91 47.18 -9.87
CA ALA A 62 -13.72 46.77 -9.12
C ALA A 62 -12.49 46.60 -10.02
N THR A 63 -12.68 46.03 -11.21
CA THR A 63 -11.61 45.83 -12.20
C THR A 63 -11.07 47.17 -12.71
N LYS A 64 -11.95 48.14 -13.00
CA LYS A 64 -11.56 49.47 -13.48
C LYS A 64 -10.85 50.30 -12.41
N LEU A 65 -11.28 50.20 -11.15
CA LEU A 65 -10.65 50.88 -10.01
C LEU A 65 -9.28 50.26 -9.66
N GLY A 66 -9.02 49.04 -10.11
CA GLY A 66 -7.70 48.42 -10.04
C GLY A 66 -7.31 47.86 -8.68
N ASP A 67 -8.27 47.57 -7.79
CA ASP A 67 -8.01 46.91 -6.51
C ASP A 67 -8.02 45.38 -6.66
N PRO A 68 -6.86 44.70 -6.56
CA PRO A 68 -6.76 43.26 -6.76
C PRO A 68 -7.46 42.44 -5.67
N ASP A 69 -7.54 42.94 -4.44
CA ASP A 69 -8.12 42.20 -3.33
C ASP A 69 -9.64 42.20 -3.39
N ILE A 70 -10.24 43.31 -3.86
CA ILE A 70 -11.67 43.38 -4.13
C ILE A 70 -12.04 42.49 -5.31
N VAL A 71 -11.29 42.55 -6.42
CA VAL A 71 -11.53 41.68 -7.59
C VAL A 71 -11.45 40.19 -7.20
N ARG A 72 -10.43 39.80 -6.43
CA ARG A 72 -10.30 38.42 -5.91
C ARG A 72 -11.48 38.03 -5.03
N THR A 73 -11.88 38.92 -4.12
CA THR A 73 -13.02 38.67 -3.22
C THR A 73 -14.32 38.45 -3.99
N LEU A 74 -14.62 39.30 -4.99
CA LEU A 74 -15.82 39.18 -5.82
C LEU A 74 -15.82 37.88 -6.64
N LEU A 75 -14.69 37.53 -7.26
CA LEU A 75 -14.56 36.28 -8.03
C LEU A 75 -14.68 35.04 -7.15
N SER A 76 -14.09 35.05 -5.96
CA SER A 76 -14.19 33.97 -4.97
C SER A 76 -15.63 33.79 -4.46
N SER A 77 -16.41 34.88 -4.36
CA SER A 77 -17.83 34.86 -3.97
C SER A 77 -18.79 34.53 -5.12
N GLY A 78 -18.31 34.20 -6.32
CA GLY A 78 -19.14 33.72 -7.43
C GLY A 78 -19.55 34.77 -8.46
N ALA A 79 -18.91 35.95 -8.48
CA ALA A 79 -19.11 36.91 -9.55
C ALA A 79 -18.77 36.30 -10.92
N ASP A 80 -19.63 36.51 -11.90
CA ASP A 80 -19.50 35.98 -13.24
C ASP A 80 -18.68 36.93 -14.13
N PRO A 81 -17.46 36.53 -14.53
CA PRO A 81 -16.60 37.37 -15.34
C PRO A 81 -17.03 37.43 -16.82
N SER A 82 -18.00 36.61 -17.26
CA SER A 82 -18.43 36.57 -18.67
C SER A 82 -19.45 37.65 -19.05
N ILE A 83 -20.03 38.34 -18.06
CA ILE A 83 -21.07 39.34 -18.29
C ILE A 83 -20.49 40.56 -19.00
N ARG A 84 -21.23 41.10 -19.96
CA ARG A 84 -20.85 42.30 -20.71
C ARG A 84 -21.60 43.53 -20.19
N ASN A 85 -20.91 44.66 -20.12
CA ASN A 85 -21.51 45.94 -19.77
C ASN A 85 -22.26 46.57 -20.96
N SER A 86 -22.84 47.76 -20.74
CA SER A 86 -23.59 48.52 -21.76
C SER A 86 -22.74 48.95 -22.97
N SER A 87 -21.41 48.87 -22.88
CA SER A 87 -20.46 49.13 -23.97
C SER A 87 -19.97 47.85 -24.64
N ASP A 88 -20.62 46.71 -24.37
CA ASP A 88 -20.27 45.37 -24.87
C ASP A 88 -18.87 44.88 -24.45
N GLN A 89 -18.33 45.43 -23.36
CA GLN A 89 -17.03 45.08 -22.79
C GLN A 89 -17.20 44.10 -21.63
N THR A 90 -16.28 43.14 -21.49
CA THR A 90 -16.15 42.28 -20.32
C THR A 90 -15.28 42.96 -19.23
N PRO A 91 -15.28 42.47 -17.97
CA PRO A 91 -14.34 42.96 -16.96
C PRO A 91 -12.87 42.83 -17.41
N LEU A 92 -12.51 41.76 -18.13
CA LEU A 92 -11.16 41.59 -18.68
C LEU A 92 -10.77 42.67 -19.68
N ASP A 93 -11.73 43.17 -20.48
CA ASP A 93 -11.47 44.25 -21.43
C ASP A 93 -11.07 45.56 -20.74
N LEU A 94 -11.56 45.78 -19.51
CA LEU A 94 -11.19 46.91 -18.66
C LEU A 94 -9.85 46.70 -17.94
N ALA A 95 -9.38 45.45 -17.83
CA ALA A 95 -8.12 45.09 -17.16
C ALA A 95 -6.89 45.09 -18.09
N LYS A 96 -7.05 45.33 -19.40
CA LYS A 96 -5.98 45.16 -20.42
C LYS A 96 -4.67 45.87 -20.08
N ASP A 97 -4.75 47.05 -19.45
CA ASP A 97 -3.58 47.86 -19.09
C ASP A 97 -3.12 47.66 -17.63
N ASN A 98 -3.82 46.83 -16.84
CA ASN A 98 -3.54 46.60 -15.43
C ASN A 98 -3.07 45.16 -15.16
N LEU A 99 -1.74 44.98 -15.22
CA LEU A 99 -1.09 43.69 -15.03
C LEU A 99 -1.43 43.04 -13.67
N GLN A 100 -1.60 43.82 -12.60
CA GLN A 100 -1.92 43.28 -11.27
C GLN A 100 -3.30 42.61 -11.27
N ILE A 101 -4.27 43.21 -11.95
CA ILE A 101 -5.62 42.65 -12.06
C ILE A 101 -5.62 41.43 -13.00
N LEU A 102 -4.88 41.47 -14.10
CA LEU A 102 -4.72 40.31 -14.99
C LEU A 102 -4.14 39.10 -14.23
N THR A 103 -3.18 39.32 -13.33
CA THR A 103 -2.64 38.25 -12.46
C THR A 103 -3.71 37.68 -11.52
N VAL A 104 -4.65 38.49 -11.02
CA VAL A 104 -5.77 38.00 -10.20
C VAL A 104 -6.66 37.07 -11.02
N TYR A 105 -7.07 37.47 -12.22
CA TYR A 105 -7.87 36.61 -13.11
C TYR A 105 -7.13 35.32 -13.50
N THR A 106 -5.82 35.39 -13.78
CA THR A 106 -4.99 34.21 -14.03
C THR A 106 -4.97 33.28 -12.81
N SER A 107 -4.70 33.81 -11.62
CA SER A 107 -4.64 33.01 -10.38
C SER A 107 -5.96 32.33 -10.06
N GLU A 108 -7.08 33.03 -10.28
CA GLU A 108 -8.42 32.51 -10.04
C GLU A 108 -8.81 31.42 -11.07
N LEU A 109 -8.38 31.56 -12.32
CA LEU A 109 -8.55 30.52 -13.34
C LEU A 109 -7.83 29.23 -12.92
N PHE A 110 -6.55 29.32 -12.52
CA PHE A 110 -5.77 28.15 -12.09
C PHE A 110 -6.33 27.53 -10.80
N GLN A 111 -6.79 28.35 -9.86
CA GLN A 111 -7.49 27.88 -8.67
C GLN A 111 -8.79 27.14 -9.02
N SER A 112 -9.56 27.65 -9.98
CA SER A 112 -10.79 27.00 -10.47
C SER A 112 -10.51 25.66 -11.15
N ILE A 113 -9.38 25.55 -11.87
CA ILE A 113 -8.91 24.31 -12.49
C ILE A 113 -8.49 23.29 -11.42
N ALA A 114 -7.70 23.69 -10.42
CA ALA A 114 -7.30 22.82 -9.32
C ALA A 114 -8.50 22.30 -8.52
N GLN A 115 -9.51 23.13 -8.31
CA GLN A 115 -10.77 22.76 -7.65
C GLN A 115 -11.74 21.98 -8.55
N SER A 116 -11.40 21.73 -9.82
CA SER A 116 -12.25 21.03 -10.78
C SER A 116 -13.60 21.71 -11.04
N ASN A 117 -13.67 23.04 -10.93
CA ASN A 117 -14.89 23.81 -11.14
C ASN A 117 -15.08 24.15 -12.63
N CYS A 118 -15.61 23.19 -13.40
CA CYS A 118 -15.84 23.33 -14.85
C CYS A 118 -16.76 24.51 -15.20
N ASP A 119 -17.77 24.80 -14.38
CA ASP A 119 -18.71 25.90 -14.62
C ASP A 119 -18.00 27.26 -14.55
N LYS A 120 -17.13 27.45 -13.55
CA LYS A 120 -16.34 28.68 -13.42
C LYS A 120 -15.33 28.81 -14.57
N VAL A 121 -14.64 27.73 -14.94
CA VAL A 121 -13.72 27.73 -16.09
C VAL A 121 -14.46 28.01 -17.40
N GLN A 122 -15.68 27.50 -17.59
CA GLN A 122 -16.53 27.83 -18.74
C GLN A 122 -16.89 29.32 -18.79
N LYS A 123 -17.10 29.98 -17.64
CA LYS A 123 -17.31 31.43 -17.58
C LYS A 123 -16.05 32.22 -17.99
N PHE A 124 -14.87 31.80 -17.54
CA PHE A 124 -13.60 32.38 -18.00
C PHE A 124 -13.38 32.19 -19.51
N LEU A 125 -13.75 31.03 -20.06
CA LEU A 125 -13.73 30.75 -21.50
C LEU A 125 -14.69 31.68 -22.26
N ASN A 126 -15.92 31.84 -21.78
CA ASN A 126 -16.93 32.70 -22.40
C ASN A 126 -16.53 34.20 -22.36
N MET A 127 -15.70 34.60 -21.39
CA MET A 127 -15.09 35.93 -21.34
C MET A 127 -14.03 36.14 -22.43
N GLY A 128 -13.56 35.07 -23.10
CA GLY A 128 -12.48 35.13 -24.08
C GLY A 128 -11.09 35.16 -23.43
N PHE A 129 -10.96 34.64 -22.21
CA PHE A 129 -9.67 34.55 -21.53
C PHE A 129 -8.71 33.61 -22.29
N ASN A 130 -7.42 33.96 -22.38
CA ASN A 130 -6.44 33.16 -23.13
C ASN A 130 -6.09 31.87 -22.36
N MET A 131 -6.48 30.72 -22.90
CA MET A 131 -6.20 29.39 -22.31
C MET A 131 -4.75 28.90 -22.52
N ASN A 132 -3.95 29.65 -23.26
CA ASN A 132 -2.50 29.46 -23.37
C ASN A 132 -1.72 30.37 -22.39
N THR A 133 -2.39 30.89 -21.36
CA THR A 133 -1.71 31.58 -20.25
C THR A 133 -0.82 30.61 -19.46
N VAL A 134 0.03 31.15 -18.60
CA VAL A 134 0.86 30.40 -17.67
C VAL A 134 0.61 30.83 -16.24
N ASP A 135 0.79 29.90 -15.30
CA ASP A 135 0.54 30.12 -13.87
C ASP A 135 1.52 31.10 -13.21
N SER A 136 2.81 30.98 -13.53
CA SER A 136 3.87 31.87 -13.09
C SER A 136 5.02 31.91 -14.10
N GLU A 137 5.90 32.91 -13.98
CA GLU A 137 7.10 32.98 -14.81
C GLU A 137 8.12 31.89 -14.46
N GLU A 138 8.09 31.37 -13.23
CA GLU A 138 8.98 30.32 -12.75
C GLU A 138 8.61 28.94 -13.30
N THR A 139 7.32 28.59 -13.28
CA THR A 139 6.83 27.25 -13.67
C THR A 139 6.38 27.18 -15.12
N LYS A 140 5.85 28.28 -15.66
CA LYS A 140 5.32 28.38 -17.03
C LYS A 140 4.28 27.30 -17.38
N SER A 141 3.54 26.78 -16.41
CA SER A 141 2.58 25.70 -16.61
C SER A 141 1.27 26.27 -17.14
N SER A 142 0.76 25.70 -18.23
CA SER A 142 -0.52 26.10 -18.80
C SER A 142 -1.72 25.50 -18.06
N PRO A 143 -2.95 26.02 -18.27
CA PRO A 143 -4.19 25.40 -17.81
C PRO A 143 -4.27 23.90 -18.10
N LEU A 144 -3.77 23.47 -19.27
CA LEU A 144 -3.78 22.07 -19.68
C LEU A 144 -2.74 21.22 -18.92
N HIS A 145 -1.60 21.79 -18.52
CA HIS A 145 -0.66 21.13 -17.61
C HIS A 145 -1.31 20.89 -16.25
N TRP A 146 -1.98 21.92 -15.69
CA TRP A 146 -2.71 21.79 -14.44
C TRP A 146 -3.81 20.72 -14.56
N ALA A 147 -4.67 20.79 -15.58
CA ALA A 147 -5.72 19.80 -15.78
C ALA A 147 -5.18 18.37 -15.95
N ALA A 148 -4.04 18.19 -16.64
CA ALA A 148 -3.38 16.89 -16.80
C ALA A 148 -2.71 16.39 -15.50
N SER A 149 -2.07 17.28 -14.73
CA SER A 149 -1.39 16.99 -13.45
C SER A 149 -2.38 16.68 -12.32
N TYR A 150 -3.52 17.39 -12.28
CA TYR A 150 -4.69 17.04 -11.46
C TYR A 150 -5.56 15.94 -12.09
N GLY A 151 -5.15 15.48 -13.29
CA GLY A 151 -5.81 14.52 -14.18
C GLY A 151 -7.32 14.49 -14.04
N ASN A 152 -7.89 15.66 -14.26
CA ASN A 152 -9.30 15.88 -14.40
C ASN A 152 -9.64 15.74 -15.90
N GLU A 153 -10.22 14.60 -16.27
CA GLU A 153 -10.56 14.27 -17.66
C GLU A 153 -11.58 15.25 -18.27
N ASP A 154 -12.59 15.65 -17.49
CA ASP A 154 -13.64 16.56 -17.93
C ASP A 154 -13.06 17.96 -18.20
N MET A 155 -12.15 18.43 -17.35
CA MET A 155 -11.43 19.69 -17.53
C MET A 155 -10.48 19.65 -18.72
N VAL A 156 -9.77 18.53 -18.94
CA VAL A 156 -8.93 18.35 -20.13
C VAL A 156 -9.77 18.40 -21.40
N GLN A 157 -10.93 17.73 -21.44
CA GLN A 157 -11.85 17.81 -22.57
C GLN A 157 -12.37 19.22 -22.80
N LEU A 158 -12.76 19.91 -21.72
CA LEU A 158 -13.24 21.30 -21.76
C LEU A 158 -12.19 22.24 -22.37
N LEU A 159 -10.93 22.15 -21.92
CA LEU A 159 -9.83 22.99 -22.39
C LEU A 159 -9.40 22.65 -23.83
N LEU A 160 -9.39 21.36 -24.20
CA LEU A 160 -9.09 20.91 -25.56
C LEU A 160 -10.16 21.32 -26.57
N GLY A 161 -11.41 21.46 -26.13
CA GLY A 161 -12.52 21.95 -26.96
C GLY A 161 -12.42 23.43 -27.36
N GLN A 162 -11.51 24.21 -26.76
CA GLN A 162 -11.46 25.67 -26.89
C GLN A 162 -10.08 26.21 -27.34
N ALA A 163 -9.45 25.56 -28.32
CA ALA A 163 -8.20 25.97 -28.97
C ALA A 163 -6.97 26.12 -28.04
N SER A 164 -6.93 25.38 -26.92
CA SER A 164 -5.72 25.25 -26.10
C SER A 164 -4.61 24.54 -26.88
N SER A 165 -3.40 25.08 -26.83
CA SER A 165 -2.23 24.46 -27.47
C SER A 165 -1.79 23.24 -26.66
N VAL A 166 -2.04 22.06 -27.24
CA VAL A 166 -1.80 20.74 -26.64
C VAL A 166 -0.32 20.49 -26.34
N ASN A 167 0.56 21.21 -27.04
CA ASN A 167 2.00 21.01 -27.06
C ASN A 167 2.78 22.16 -26.38
N MET A 168 2.10 23.00 -25.59
CA MET A 168 2.77 24.00 -24.75
C MET A 168 3.79 23.33 -23.84
N THR A 169 4.95 23.97 -23.65
CA THR A 169 5.98 23.46 -22.74
C THR A 169 6.09 24.33 -21.49
N ASN A 170 6.14 23.72 -20.32
CA ASN A 170 6.46 24.40 -19.08
C ASN A 170 7.96 24.75 -18.95
N ALA A 171 8.38 25.31 -17.82
CA ALA A 171 9.78 25.73 -17.60
C ALA A 171 10.80 24.58 -17.64
N ASP A 172 10.34 23.35 -17.43
CA ASP A 172 11.13 22.12 -17.54
C ASP A 172 11.12 21.51 -18.95
N GLY A 173 10.42 22.13 -19.91
CA GLY A 173 10.23 21.60 -21.26
C GLY A 173 9.24 20.44 -21.33
N MET A 174 8.51 20.16 -20.25
CA MET A 174 7.46 19.15 -20.25
C MET A 174 6.20 19.70 -20.89
N THR A 175 5.39 18.82 -21.47
CA THR A 175 4.11 19.14 -22.11
C THR A 175 2.97 18.56 -21.27
N PRO A 176 1.71 18.95 -21.49
CA PRO A 176 0.58 18.33 -20.80
C PRO A 176 0.52 16.81 -20.98
N LEU A 177 1.00 16.28 -22.12
CA LEU A 177 1.10 14.84 -22.36
C LEU A 177 2.12 14.20 -21.42
N HIS A 178 3.27 14.86 -21.18
CA HIS A 178 4.23 14.40 -20.18
C HIS A 178 3.62 14.34 -18.79
N ASP A 179 2.87 15.36 -18.36
CA ASP A 179 2.18 15.35 -17.06
C ASP A 179 1.12 14.24 -16.97
N ALA A 180 0.34 14.04 -18.03
CA ALA A 180 -0.65 12.96 -18.10
C ALA A 180 0.00 11.57 -18.02
N VAL A 181 1.13 11.39 -18.69
CA VAL A 181 1.94 10.17 -18.66
C VAL A 181 2.56 9.97 -17.29
N LEU A 182 3.14 11.01 -16.69
CA LEU A 182 3.69 10.97 -15.33
C LEU A 182 2.63 10.64 -14.27
N ARG A 183 1.40 11.10 -14.48
CA ARG A 183 0.26 10.76 -13.63
C ARG A 183 -0.26 9.33 -13.83
N GLY A 184 -0.03 8.75 -15.00
CA GLY A 184 -0.47 7.40 -15.31
C GLY A 184 -1.95 7.30 -15.67
N ASN A 185 -2.58 8.38 -16.18
CA ASN A 185 -3.97 8.34 -16.62
C ASN A 185 -4.04 8.04 -18.15
N PRO A 186 -4.34 6.79 -18.57
CA PRO A 186 -4.38 6.42 -19.99
C PRO A 186 -5.47 7.14 -20.76
N ARG A 187 -6.55 7.57 -20.10
CA ARG A 187 -7.66 8.26 -20.76
C ARG A 187 -7.28 9.69 -21.16
N ILE A 188 -6.58 10.41 -20.28
CA ILE A 188 -6.05 11.74 -20.58
C ILE A 188 -4.95 11.66 -21.63
N VAL A 189 -4.06 10.66 -21.54
CA VAL A 189 -3.04 10.41 -22.57
C VAL A 189 -3.71 10.17 -23.93
N SER A 190 -4.73 9.32 -23.99
CA SER A 190 -5.52 9.07 -25.20
C SER A 190 -6.18 10.36 -25.73
N LEU A 191 -6.81 11.16 -24.87
CA LEU A 191 -7.43 12.43 -25.25
C LEU A 191 -6.41 13.42 -25.82
N LEU A 192 -5.25 13.58 -25.17
CA LEU A 192 -4.21 14.49 -25.63
C LEU A 192 -3.62 14.02 -26.98
N LEU A 193 -3.36 12.72 -27.15
CA LEU A 193 -2.90 12.15 -28.43
C LEU A 193 -3.93 12.34 -29.55
N GLN A 194 -5.22 12.11 -29.29
CA GLN A 194 -6.31 12.34 -30.24
C GLN A 194 -6.40 13.81 -30.69
N HIS A 195 -5.99 14.75 -29.83
CA HIS A 195 -5.93 16.18 -30.12
C HIS A 195 -4.55 16.64 -30.62
N GLY A 196 -3.66 15.73 -31.02
CA GLY A 196 -2.39 16.06 -31.69
C GLY A 196 -1.21 16.35 -30.75
N ALA A 197 -1.23 15.81 -29.52
CA ALA A 197 -0.07 15.87 -28.64
C ALA A 197 1.14 15.13 -29.25
N SER A 198 2.30 15.78 -29.30
CA SER A 198 3.53 15.21 -29.85
C SER A 198 4.24 14.33 -28.83
N THR A 199 4.50 13.08 -29.18
CA THR A 199 5.30 12.12 -28.42
C THR A 199 6.81 12.36 -28.53
N GLU A 200 7.24 13.12 -29.54
CA GLU A 200 8.65 13.36 -29.85
C GLU A 200 9.30 14.49 -29.03
N MET A 201 8.51 15.28 -28.33
CA MET A 201 9.05 16.37 -27.50
C MET A 201 9.65 15.80 -26.23
N LYS A 202 10.76 16.40 -25.78
CA LYS A 202 11.53 15.91 -24.64
C LYS A 202 11.67 17.02 -23.59
N PRO A 203 11.55 16.68 -22.30
CA PRO A 203 11.86 17.63 -21.24
C PRO A 203 13.30 18.13 -21.35
N ILE A 204 13.52 19.42 -21.09
CA ILE A 204 14.83 20.07 -21.20
C ILE A 204 15.55 20.21 -19.84
N LYS A 205 14.80 20.06 -18.73
CA LYS A 205 15.29 20.12 -17.34
C LYS A 205 14.58 19.07 -16.47
N GLY A 206 15.03 18.95 -15.21
CA GLY A 206 14.45 18.02 -14.24
C GLY A 206 14.85 16.55 -14.44
N LYS A 207 14.22 15.65 -13.66
CA LYS A 207 14.51 14.20 -13.62
C LYS A 207 14.36 13.50 -14.98
N TYR A 208 13.52 14.04 -15.87
CA TYR A 208 13.18 13.43 -17.15
C TYR A 208 13.84 14.12 -18.34
N LYS A 209 14.88 14.92 -18.10
CA LYS A 209 15.64 15.60 -19.16
C LYS A 209 16.06 14.63 -20.26
N ASP A 210 15.79 14.99 -21.51
CA ASP A 210 16.11 14.28 -22.75
C ASP A 210 15.51 12.87 -22.89
N LYS A 211 14.62 12.46 -21.96
CA LYS A 211 13.93 11.16 -22.01
C LYS A 211 12.77 11.20 -22.97
N PHE A 212 12.50 10.06 -23.64
CA PHE A 212 11.30 9.91 -24.45
C PHE A 212 10.08 9.71 -23.57
N ILE A 213 8.91 10.03 -24.11
CA ILE A 213 7.67 9.87 -23.35
C ILE A 213 7.36 8.40 -23.01
N SER A 214 7.85 7.45 -23.81
CA SER A 214 7.85 6.02 -23.51
C SER A 214 8.61 5.69 -22.23
N ASP A 215 9.74 6.37 -21.99
CA ASP A 215 10.56 6.18 -20.78
C ASP A 215 9.87 6.79 -19.56
N MET A 216 9.01 7.78 -19.76
CA MET A 216 8.20 8.41 -18.71
C MET A 216 6.93 7.59 -18.39
N ALA A 217 6.49 6.76 -19.33
CA ALA A 217 5.38 5.83 -19.18
C ALA A 217 5.77 4.52 -18.50
N GLU A 218 7.07 4.29 -18.26
CA GLU A 218 7.60 3.03 -17.74
C GLU A 218 6.88 2.56 -16.46
N GLY A 219 6.31 1.35 -16.52
CA GLY A 219 5.60 0.72 -15.40
C GLY A 219 4.11 1.06 -15.33
N LYS A 220 3.57 1.82 -16.30
CA LYS A 220 2.13 2.09 -16.45
C LYS A 220 1.61 1.40 -17.70
N THR A 221 1.38 0.09 -17.59
CA THR A 221 0.98 -0.78 -18.72
C THR A 221 -0.15 -0.20 -19.55
N ASP A 222 -1.18 0.39 -18.93
CA ASP A 222 -2.31 0.96 -19.68
C ASP A 222 -1.93 2.20 -20.49
N VAL A 223 -1.00 3.03 -19.99
CA VAL A 223 -0.49 4.22 -20.69
C VAL A 223 0.48 3.81 -21.79
N GLU A 224 1.37 2.85 -21.52
CA GLU A 224 2.27 2.27 -22.53
C GLU A 224 1.47 1.67 -23.69
N MET A 225 0.40 0.92 -23.39
CA MET A 225 -0.49 0.37 -24.42
C MET A 225 -1.18 1.48 -25.24
N VAL A 226 -1.59 2.59 -24.61
CA VAL A 226 -2.18 3.74 -25.32
C VAL A 226 -1.15 4.43 -26.22
N LEU A 227 0.07 4.66 -25.73
CA LEU A 227 1.17 5.25 -26.51
C LEU A 227 1.55 4.37 -27.71
N LEU A 228 1.66 3.05 -27.51
CA LEU A 228 1.92 2.07 -28.57
C LEU A 228 0.76 1.95 -29.58
N SER A 229 -0.48 2.15 -29.13
CA SER A 229 -1.65 2.14 -30.02
C SER A 229 -1.77 3.42 -30.85
N GLY A 230 -1.31 4.56 -30.33
CA GLY A 230 -1.33 5.85 -31.01
C GLY A 230 -0.32 5.97 -32.17
N GLU A 231 0.74 5.17 -32.17
CA GLU A 231 1.73 5.14 -33.26
C GLU A 231 1.17 4.53 -34.57
N ASN A 232 0.11 3.72 -34.49
CA ASN A 232 -0.46 2.99 -35.65
C ASN A 232 -1.57 3.74 -36.42
N GLU A 233 -2.01 4.93 -35.99
CA GLU A 233 -3.06 5.72 -36.67
C GLU A 233 -2.54 6.92 -37.49
N THR A 234 -1.23 7.00 -37.76
CA THR A 234 -0.61 8.12 -38.52
C THR A 234 -0.89 8.13 -40.03
N GLU A 235 -1.87 7.38 -40.54
CA GLU A 235 -2.29 7.43 -41.94
C GLU A 235 -3.80 7.69 -42.14
N GLN A 236 -4.37 8.71 -41.49
CA GLN A 236 -5.57 9.38 -42.05
C GLN A 236 -5.42 10.90 -42.01
N LYS A 237 -5.09 11.46 -43.18
CA LYS A 237 -5.07 12.90 -43.47
C LYS A 237 -6.36 13.59 -42.99
N PRO A 238 -6.28 14.65 -42.17
CA PRO A 238 -7.37 15.62 -42.06
C PRO A 238 -7.46 16.43 -43.35
N GLN A 239 -8.65 16.48 -43.93
CA GLN A 239 -8.96 17.33 -45.09
C GLN A 239 -8.82 18.81 -44.72
N LEU A 240 -8.21 19.56 -45.64
CA LEU A 240 -8.08 21.01 -45.58
C LEU A 240 -9.44 21.70 -45.44
N VAL A 241 -9.56 22.59 -44.46
CA VAL A 241 -10.37 23.81 -44.60
C VAL A 241 -9.40 24.98 -44.59
N THR A 242 -9.19 25.52 -45.79
CA THR A 242 -8.40 26.72 -46.10
C THR A 242 -9.09 28.00 -45.65
N VAL A 243 -8.39 28.93 -45.00
CA VAL A 243 -8.33 30.38 -45.34
C VAL A 243 -7.15 31.04 -44.57
N PRO A 244 -6.62 32.22 -44.97
CA PRO A 244 -5.24 32.36 -45.43
C PRO A 244 -4.34 33.22 -44.53
N GLU A 245 -3.06 33.10 -44.87
CA GLU A 245 -1.86 33.86 -44.49
C GLU A 245 -2.06 35.32 -44.08
N GLU A 246 -1.28 35.77 -43.08
CA GLU A 246 -0.52 37.01 -43.23
C GLU A 246 0.81 36.98 -42.44
N ASN A 247 1.81 37.56 -43.10
CA ASN A 247 3.25 37.50 -42.85
C ASN A 247 3.73 38.34 -41.66
N GLY A 248 4.89 38.01 -41.07
CA GLY A 248 5.63 39.03 -40.30
C GLY A 248 6.77 38.60 -39.37
N HIS A 249 7.87 38.09 -39.96
CA HIS A 249 9.26 38.39 -39.59
C HIS A 249 9.77 38.51 -38.13
N THR A 250 10.72 37.59 -37.84
CA THR A 250 12.09 37.80 -37.26
C THR A 250 12.26 38.37 -35.84
N ARG A 251 12.94 37.74 -34.87
CA ARG A 251 14.32 37.20 -34.74
C ARG A 251 15.14 38.09 -33.78
N ARG A 252 15.96 37.43 -32.94
CA ARG A 252 17.06 37.87 -32.04
C ARG A 252 16.65 38.12 -30.60
N ASP A 253 17.20 37.46 -29.58
CA ASP A 253 18.54 36.89 -29.22
C ASP A 253 19.13 37.71 -28.07
N SER A 254 19.94 37.01 -27.26
CA SER A 254 20.91 37.45 -26.24
C SER A 254 20.34 37.97 -24.91
N GLU A 255 20.44 37.18 -23.83
CA GLU A 255 21.64 36.93 -22.99
C GLU A 255 22.01 38.12 -22.10
N SER A 256 21.94 37.95 -20.77
CA SER A 256 23.14 37.92 -19.92
C SER A 256 22.79 37.85 -18.43
N SER A 257 23.33 36.80 -17.80
CA SER A 257 23.77 36.64 -16.41
C SER A 257 24.02 37.90 -15.56
N LEU A 258 23.76 37.80 -14.24
CA LEU A 258 24.69 38.26 -13.19
C LEU A 258 24.33 37.69 -11.81
N ALA A 259 25.38 37.32 -11.09
CA ALA A 259 25.38 36.51 -9.88
C ALA A 259 25.42 37.32 -8.57
N SER A 260 25.21 36.58 -7.48
CA SER A 260 25.80 36.72 -6.13
C SER A 260 25.10 37.62 -5.10
N LYS A 261 24.71 37.02 -3.95
CA LYS A 261 25.44 37.11 -2.65
C LYS A 261 24.61 36.52 -1.49
N GLU A 262 25.27 35.71 -0.66
CA GLU A 262 24.83 35.34 0.70
C GLU A 262 24.91 36.54 1.67
N PRO A 263 24.32 36.45 2.89
CA PRO A 263 25.15 36.09 4.05
C PRO A 263 24.45 35.23 5.15
N GLN A 264 25.29 34.87 6.12
CA GLN A 264 25.25 33.82 7.16
C GLN A 264 24.27 33.98 8.36
N SER A 265 23.82 32.82 8.91
CA SER A 265 23.56 32.31 10.31
C SER A 265 23.29 33.27 11.51
N PRO A 266 22.64 32.90 12.67
CA PRO A 266 22.77 31.61 13.42
C PRO A 266 21.59 31.07 14.32
N LEU A 267 21.67 29.76 14.64
CA LEU A 267 21.31 29.00 15.89
C LEU A 267 19.99 29.25 16.69
N SER A 268 19.20 28.18 16.92
CA SER A 268 18.92 27.60 18.27
C SER A 268 17.97 26.37 18.22
N LYS A 269 17.92 25.63 19.33
CA LYS A 269 17.73 24.17 19.47
C LYS A 269 16.33 23.72 19.96
N GLY A 270 15.94 22.48 19.59
CA GLY A 270 15.17 21.51 20.43
C GLY A 270 13.84 20.99 19.83
N PRO A 271 13.29 19.82 20.28
CA PRO A 271 13.89 18.54 20.62
C PRO A 271 13.50 17.42 19.61
N VAL A 272 14.34 16.37 19.54
CA VAL A 272 14.19 15.20 18.66
C VAL A 272 13.41 14.10 19.39
N LEU A 273 12.39 13.52 18.74
CA LEU A 273 11.68 12.33 19.21
C LEU A 273 11.67 11.21 18.14
N ASN A 274 11.94 10.01 18.63
CA ASN A 274 12.45 8.84 17.90
C ASN A 274 11.37 8.05 17.14
N GLY A 275 11.68 7.68 15.89
CA GLY A 275 11.09 6.56 15.14
C GLY A 275 12.19 5.87 14.33
N PRO A 276 12.02 4.63 13.84
CA PRO A 276 12.96 4.04 12.89
C PRO A 276 13.09 4.98 11.69
N LEU A 277 14.32 5.18 11.20
CA LEU A 277 14.63 6.08 10.09
C LEU A 277 13.73 5.79 8.87
N THR A 278 12.62 6.50 8.77
CA THR A 278 12.11 6.97 7.49
C THR A 278 13.21 7.81 6.85
N PRO A 279 13.44 7.71 5.53
CA PRO A 279 14.22 8.71 4.82
C PRO A 279 13.75 10.10 5.24
N GLY A 280 14.72 10.96 5.58
CA GLY A 280 14.47 12.28 6.14
C GLY A 280 13.51 13.10 5.28
N LEU A 281 12.76 13.96 5.98
CA LEU A 281 12.00 15.06 5.42
C LEU A 281 12.80 15.81 4.34
N VAL A 282 12.47 15.55 3.07
CA VAL A 282 12.43 16.65 2.11
C VAL A 282 11.27 17.54 2.53
N LYS A 283 11.52 18.85 2.65
CA LYS A 283 10.54 19.87 2.99
C LYS A 283 9.22 19.63 2.23
N GLN A 284 8.14 19.34 2.95
CA GLN A 284 6.79 19.42 2.41
C GLN A 284 6.43 20.90 2.19
N GLY A 285 6.34 21.31 0.93
CA GLY A 285 5.31 22.27 0.51
C GLY A 285 4.00 21.50 0.36
N GLY A 286 2.90 22.06 0.88
CA GLY A 286 1.65 21.39 1.20
C GLY A 286 1.15 20.36 0.18
N LEU A 287 0.84 19.17 0.68
CA LEU A 287 0.04 18.16 -0.01
C LEU A 287 -1.39 18.24 0.53
N ASP A 288 -2.30 18.61 -0.36
CA ASP A 288 -3.73 18.54 -0.15
C ASP A 288 -4.19 17.12 0.21
N HIS A 289 -5.13 17.06 1.14
CA HIS A 289 -5.91 15.87 1.45
C HIS A 289 -6.63 15.38 0.17
N PRO A 290 -6.57 14.07 -0.16
CA PRO A 290 -7.34 13.56 -1.29
C PRO A 290 -8.83 13.56 -0.94
N GLN A 291 -9.58 14.44 -1.61
CA GLN A 291 -11.03 14.36 -1.66
C GLN A 291 -11.47 13.00 -2.24
N GLN A 292 -12.59 12.51 -1.70
CA GLN A 292 -13.28 11.27 -2.01
C GLN A 292 -13.29 10.87 -3.50
N GLY A 293 -12.37 9.99 -3.89
CA GLY A 293 -12.43 9.23 -5.14
C GLY A 293 -13.13 7.88 -4.93
N LYS A 294 -14.17 7.61 -5.73
CA LYS A 294 -14.88 6.32 -5.81
C LYS A 294 -13.90 5.15 -5.78
N THR A 295 -14.25 4.11 -5.03
CA THR A 295 -13.53 2.83 -4.96
C THR A 295 -13.23 2.30 -6.37
N ILE A 296 -12.02 2.55 -6.86
CA ILE A 296 -11.50 1.89 -8.07
C ILE A 296 -11.16 0.46 -7.65
N ALA A 297 -12.15 -0.42 -7.78
CA ALA A 297 -11.85 -1.84 -7.92
C ALA A 297 -11.15 -1.98 -9.28
N THR A 298 -9.82 -2.01 -9.27
CA THR A 298 -9.02 -2.44 -10.42
C THR A 298 -9.50 -3.85 -10.77
N LYS A 299 -10.29 -3.99 -11.83
CA LYS A 299 -10.67 -5.29 -12.37
C LYS A 299 -9.41 -5.92 -12.98
N LEU A 300 -8.62 -6.62 -12.16
CA LEU A 300 -7.60 -7.54 -12.66
C LEU A 300 -8.31 -8.63 -13.47
N SER A 301 -8.02 -8.71 -14.77
CA SER A 301 -8.47 -9.81 -15.63
C SER A 301 -7.82 -11.11 -15.15
N SER A 302 -8.64 -12.09 -14.75
CA SER A 302 -8.14 -13.38 -14.28
C SER A 302 -8.05 -14.38 -15.43
N PRO A 303 -7.04 -15.27 -15.46
CA PRO A 303 -7.09 -16.44 -16.31
C PRO A 303 -8.33 -17.29 -15.95
N PRO A 304 -8.97 -17.96 -16.92
CA PRO A 304 -10.15 -18.78 -16.67
C PRO A 304 -9.85 -19.86 -15.62
N GLN A 305 -10.78 -20.08 -14.69
CA GLN A 305 -10.67 -21.15 -13.71
C GLN A 305 -10.70 -22.51 -14.44
N PRO A 306 -9.76 -23.43 -14.16
CA PRO A 306 -9.89 -24.81 -14.60
C PRO A 306 -11.17 -25.41 -14.02
N LEU A 307 -11.96 -26.10 -14.85
CA LEU A 307 -13.08 -26.91 -14.38
C LEU A 307 -12.53 -28.15 -13.66
N ASP A 308 -12.23 -28.03 -12.36
CA ASP A 308 -12.08 -29.21 -11.51
C ASP A 308 -13.49 -29.74 -11.19
N THR A 309 -13.72 -31.02 -11.44
CA THR A 309 -15.07 -31.63 -11.31
C THR A 309 -15.48 -31.87 -9.86
N ASP A 310 -14.51 -31.85 -8.93
CA ASP A 310 -14.72 -32.02 -7.49
C ASP A 310 -14.43 -30.73 -6.73
N SER A 311 -15.49 -30.10 -6.22
CA SER A 311 -15.42 -28.80 -5.53
C SER A 311 -14.61 -28.83 -4.23
N ARG A 312 -14.36 -30.00 -3.64
CA ARG A 312 -13.55 -30.13 -2.41
C ARG A 312 -12.08 -29.84 -2.68
N LEU A 313 -11.60 -30.19 -3.87
CA LEU A 313 -10.21 -30.00 -4.27
C LEU A 313 -9.84 -28.52 -4.47
N HIS A 314 -10.84 -27.63 -4.62
CA HIS A 314 -10.64 -26.18 -4.65
C HIS A 314 -10.02 -25.62 -3.35
N TYR A 315 -10.14 -26.34 -2.24
CA TYR A 315 -9.61 -25.94 -0.94
C TYR A 315 -8.19 -26.45 -0.68
N LEU A 316 -7.59 -27.19 -1.62
CA LEU A 316 -6.22 -27.66 -1.48
C LEU A 316 -5.24 -26.48 -1.66
N TRP A 317 -4.39 -26.26 -0.65
CA TRP A 317 -3.52 -25.09 -0.61
C TRP A 317 -2.08 -25.40 -0.12
N PRO A 318 -1.03 -24.87 -0.76
CA PRO A 318 -1.02 -24.18 -2.05
C PRO A 318 -1.59 -25.03 -3.19
N ARG A 319 -2.17 -24.38 -4.19
CA ARG A 319 -2.71 -25.07 -5.36
C ARG A 319 -1.60 -25.88 -6.04
N PRO A 320 -1.79 -27.19 -6.30
CA PRO A 320 -0.79 -27.97 -7.00
C PRO A 320 -0.50 -27.43 -8.40
N GLN A 321 0.71 -27.67 -8.89
CA GLN A 321 1.11 -27.33 -10.26
C GLN A 321 0.28 -28.08 -11.31
N LYS A 322 0.08 -29.39 -11.10
CA LYS A 322 -0.75 -30.23 -11.96
C LYS A 322 -1.58 -31.19 -11.12
N LEU A 323 -2.88 -31.20 -11.39
CA LEU A 323 -3.85 -32.14 -10.84
C LEU A 323 -4.62 -32.77 -12.00
N LEU A 324 -4.67 -34.10 -12.03
CA LEU A 324 -5.32 -34.87 -13.08
C LEU A 324 -6.30 -35.85 -12.44
N HIS A 325 -7.55 -35.83 -12.88
CA HIS A 325 -8.52 -36.87 -12.52
C HIS A 325 -8.19 -38.16 -13.28
N THR A 326 -8.28 -39.28 -12.58
CA THR A 326 -8.11 -40.62 -13.15
C THR A 326 -9.36 -41.44 -12.90
N ASP A 327 -9.72 -42.33 -13.82
CA ASP A 327 -10.87 -43.20 -13.63
C ASP A 327 -10.63 -44.17 -12.47
N GLY A 328 -11.58 -44.26 -11.55
CA GLY A 328 -11.54 -45.20 -10.43
C GLY A 328 -12.38 -44.77 -9.24
N ASP A 329 -12.69 -45.73 -8.38
CA ASP A 329 -13.42 -45.48 -7.14
C ASP A 329 -12.57 -44.65 -6.16
N PRO A 330 -13.21 -43.85 -5.27
CA PRO A 330 -12.50 -43.10 -4.24
C PRO A 330 -11.72 -44.01 -3.27
N PHE A 331 -10.58 -43.52 -2.80
CA PHE A 331 -9.84 -44.11 -1.68
C PHE A 331 -10.58 -43.81 -0.37
N SER A 332 -11.11 -44.85 0.27
CA SER A 332 -11.74 -44.71 1.59
C SER A 332 -10.70 -44.44 2.67
N VAL A 333 -11.00 -43.53 3.61
CA VAL A 333 -10.08 -43.18 4.69
C VAL A 333 -10.14 -44.25 5.78
N PRO A 334 -9.06 -45.03 6.03
CA PRO A 334 -9.09 -46.12 6.99
C PRO A 334 -8.90 -45.63 8.43
N GLU A 335 -9.32 -46.43 9.41
CA GLU A 335 -9.01 -46.19 10.83
C GLU A 335 -7.52 -46.30 11.13
N THR A 336 -6.83 -47.20 10.43
CA THR A 336 -5.36 -47.36 10.51
C THR A 336 -4.76 -47.16 9.13
N LEU A 337 -3.91 -46.15 9.00
CA LEU A 337 -3.17 -45.84 7.79
C LEU A 337 -1.82 -46.56 7.81
N HIS A 338 -1.71 -47.61 7.01
CA HIS A 338 -0.46 -48.35 6.82
C HIS A 338 0.40 -47.64 5.76
N VAL A 339 1.60 -47.22 6.16
CA VAL A 339 2.57 -46.52 5.30
C VAL A 339 3.83 -47.36 5.15
N PHE A 340 4.08 -47.81 3.91
CA PHE A 340 5.26 -48.55 3.53
C PHE A 340 6.32 -47.62 2.97
N LEU A 341 7.55 -47.70 3.50
CA LEU A 341 8.65 -46.81 3.15
C LEU A 341 9.72 -47.58 2.37
N THR A 342 10.09 -47.08 1.19
CA THR A 342 11.12 -47.68 0.33
C THR A 342 12.19 -46.65 -0.04
N ALA A 343 13.46 -46.98 0.18
CA ALA A 343 14.59 -46.20 -0.32
C ALA A 343 15.26 -46.91 -1.49
N GLN A 344 15.69 -46.14 -2.49
CA GLN A 344 16.68 -46.60 -3.45
C GLN A 344 18.09 -46.36 -2.91
N SER A 345 19.03 -47.21 -3.30
CA SER A 345 20.43 -47.12 -2.91
C SER A 345 21.00 -45.74 -3.26
N GLY A 346 21.36 -44.95 -2.24
CA GLY A 346 22.19 -43.74 -2.39
C GLY A 346 21.50 -42.38 -2.53
N THR A 347 20.20 -42.21 -2.25
CA THR A 347 19.51 -40.91 -2.43
C THR A 347 18.91 -40.27 -1.18
N ALA A 348 18.32 -41.03 -0.26
CA ALA A 348 17.85 -40.56 1.06
C ALA A 348 17.72 -41.74 2.01
N LEU A 349 17.96 -41.54 3.30
CA LEU A 349 17.86 -42.61 4.28
C LEU A 349 16.39 -42.88 4.61
N VAL A 350 16.00 -44.14 4.79
CA VAL A 350 14.65 -44.49 5.25
C VAL A 350 14.31 -43.81 6.58
N SER A 351 15.32 -43.52 7.40
CA SER A 351 15.20 -42.71 8.62
C SER A 351 14.56 -41.35 8.37
N ASP A 352 14.92 -40.65 7.28
CA ASP A 352 14.40 -39.31 7.00
C ASP A 352 12.89 -39.37 6.70
N MET A 353 12.46 -40.38 5.95
CA MET A 353 11.04 -40.61 5.67
C MET A 353 10.27 -40.99 6.94
N LEU A 354 10.86 -41.82 7.80
CA LEU A 354 10.27 -42.19 9.08
C LEU A 354 10.05 -40.95 9.95
N GLU A 355 11.06 -40.08 10.09
CA GLU A 355 10.96 -38.85 10.87
C GLU A 355 9.86 -37.91 10.35
N VAL A 356 9.75 -37.74 9.03
CA VAL A 356 8.72 -36.92 8.40
C VAL A 356 7.32 -37.43 8.77
N TRP A 357 7.07 -38.74 8.63
CA TRP A 357 5.77 -39.34 8.94
C TRP A 357 5.48 -39.40 10.44
N GLN A 358 6.46 -39.71 11.28
CA GLN A 358 6.33 -39.66 12.74
C GLN A 358 5.93 -38.26 13.20
N GLY A 359 6.48 -37.21 12.57
CA GLY A 359 6.08 -35.83 12.79
C GLY A 359 4.60 -35.52 12.47
N ARG A 360 3.88 -36.42 11.79
CA ARG A 360 2.44 -36.27 11.47
C ARG A 360 1.53 -37.06 12.38
N GLN A 361 2.08 -37.87 13.28
CA GLN A 361 1.30 -38.78 14.11
C GLN A 361 0.24 -38.05 14.95
N GLN A 362 0.59 -36.93 15.59
CA GLN A 362 -0.36 -36.16 16.40
C GLN A 362 -1.52 -35.58 15.57
N VAL A 363 -1.22 -35.09 14.36
CA VAL A 363 -2.22 -34.51 13.46
C VAL A 363 -3.18 -35.59 12.95
N LEU A 364 -2.68 -36.77 12.60
CA LEU A 364 -3.50 -37.91 12.17
C LEU A 364 -4.34 -38.48 13.32
N GLN A 365 -3.77 -38.59 14.53
CA GLN A 365 -4.49 -39.02 15.72
C GLN A 365 -5.67 -38.07 16.06
N ALA A 366 -5.47 -36.76 15.92
CA ALA A 366 -6.55 -35.78 16.08
C ALA A 366 -7.69 -35.96 15.06
N MET A 367 -7.42 -36.60 13.92
CA MET A 367 -8.43 -36.96 12.92
C MET A 367 -9.10 -38.31 13.18
N GLY A 368 -8.63 -39.07 14.18
CA GLY A 368 -9.06 -40.44 14.47
C GLY A 368 -8.33 -41.51 13.66
N ILE A 369 -7.20 -41.19 13.03
CA ILE A 369 -6.43 -42.10 12.16
C ILE A 369 -5.17 -42.56 12.91
N LYS A 370 -5.00 -43.88 13.06
CA LYS A 370 -3.78 -44.48 13.60
C LYS A 370 -2.73 -44.64 12.50
N LEU A 371 -1.49 -44.26 12.78
CA LEU A 371 -0.38 -44.36 11.82
C LEU A 371 0.44 -45.62 12.10
N HIS A 372 0.62 -46.49 11.10
CA HIS A 372 1.52 -47.63 11.15
C HIS A 372 2.61 -47.48 10.08
N LEU A 373 3.87 -47.42 10.48
CA LEU A 373 5.01 -47.21 9.58
C LEU A 373 5.82 -48.50 9.43
N GLU A 374 6.08 -48.91 8.19
CA GLU A 374 6.85 -50.13 7.90
C GLU A 374 7.90 -49.90 6.81
N PRO A 375 9.19 -49.90 7.15
CA PRO A 375 10.29 -49.96 6.19
C PRO A 375 10.30 -51.30 5.44
N ILE A 376 10.29 -51.28 4.11
CA ILE A 376 10.36 -52.51 3.31
C ILE A 376 11.44 -52.41 2.21
N PRO A 377 12.09 -53.55 1.85
CA PRO A 377 12.97 -53.59 0.68
C PRO A 377 12.20 -53.35 -0.62
N ALA A 378 12.81 -52.68 -1.60
CA ALA A 378 12.17 -52.34 -2.89
C ALA A 378 11.64 -53.58 -3.65
N GLY A 379 12.24 -54.76 -3.46
CA GLY A 379 11.79 -56.01 -4.09
C GLY A 379 10.48 -56.59 -3.53
N SER A 380 10.06 -56.18 -2.33
CA SER A 380 8.86 -56.71 -1.64
C SER A 380 7.57 -55.99 -2.04
N LEU A 381 7.63 -54.98 -2.91
CA LEU A 381 6.49 -54.17 -3.34
C LEU A 381 5.39 -54.95 -4.07
N LYS A 382 5.71 -56.10 -4.66
CA LYS A 382 4.73 -56.97 -5.32
C LYS A 382 3.73 -57.58 -4.34
N ASN A 383 4.13 -57.77 -3.08
CA ASN A 383 3.30 -58.45 -2.07
C ASN A 383 2.23 -57.56 -1.44
N ILE A 384 2.24 -56.25 -1.73
CA ILE A 384 1.33 -55.26 -1.12
C ILE A 384 0.40 -54.59 -2.14
N GLN A 385 0.38 -55.05 -3.40
CA GLN A 385 -0.40 -54.44 -4.49
C GLN A 385 -1.91 -54.43 -4.22
N ASP A 386 -2.42 -55.44 -3.51
CA ASP A 386 -3.84 -55.56 -3.19
C ASP A 386 -4.25 -54.96 -1.84
N LEU A 387 -3.29 -54.49 -1.04
CA LEU A 387 -3.56 -53.89 0.27
C LEU A 387 -3.98 -52.44 0.11
N GLN A 388 -4.89 -52.00 0.99
CA GLN A 388 -5.20 -50.59 1.12
C GLN A 388 -4.09 -49.89 1.92
N CYS A 389 -3.21 -49.13 1.26
CA CYS A 389 -2.02 -48.58 1.91
C CYS A 389 -1.47 -47.31 1.24
N VAL A 390 -0.54 -46.65 1.96
CA VAL A 390 0.32 -45.60 1.42
C VAL A 390 1.70 -46.18 1.13
N GLN A 391 2.20 -45.99 -0.09
CA GLN A 391 3.58 -46.32 -0.45
C GLN A 391 4.39 -45.05 -0.65
N CYS A 392 5.52 -44.92 0.02
CA CYS A 392 6.43 -43.78 -0.11
C CYS A 392 7.78 -44.20 -0.68
N GLN A 393 8.31 -43.37 -1.58
CA GLN A 393 9.64 -43.53 -2.15
C GLN A 393 10.32 -42.17 -2.37
N VAL A 394 11.61 -42.08 -2.06
CA VAL A 394 12.45 -40.93 -2.46
C VAL A 394 13.34 -41.35 -3.62
N ASN A 395 13.29 -40.61 -4.73
CA ASN A 395 14.11 -40.83 -5.91
C ASN A 395 14.35 -39.52 -6.68
N ARG A 396 15.50 -38.89 -6.42
CA ARG A 396 15.91 -37.62 -7.05
C ARG A 396 15.94 -37.67 -8.58
N ARG A 397 16.26 -38.83 -9.18
CA ARG A 397 16.44 -38.99 -10.63
C ARG A 397 15.14 -38.85 -11.42
N LEU A 398 13.98 -38.99 -10.77
CA LEU A 398 12.66 -38.86 -11.40
C LEU A 398 12.17 -37.42 -11.51
N PHE A 399 12.89 -36.46 -10.93
CA PHE A 399 12.48 -35.06 -10.86
C PHE A 399 13.59 -34.16 -11.40
N GLN A 400 13.19 -33.09 -12.09
CA GLN A 400 14.12 -32.06 -12.54
C GLN A 400 14.49 -31.12 -11.38
N ARG A 401 13.52 -30.77 -10.54
CA ARG A 401 13.65 -29.82 -9.44
C ARG A 401 13.72 -30.54 -8.09
N ASP A 402 14.34 -29.89 -7.12
CA ASP A 402 14.22 -30.26 -5.70
C ASP A 402 12.82 -29.94 -5.18
N GLU A 403 12.52 -30.39 -3.96
CA GLU A 403 11.24 -30.18 -3.26
C GLU A 403 10.00 -30.67 -4.05
N SER A 404 10.23 -31.51 -5.06
CA SER A 404 9.23 -31.97 -6.00
C SER A 404 8.66 -33.31 -5.57
N TYR A 405 7.40 -33.56 -5.91
CA TYR A 405 6.75 -34.82 -5.61
C TYR A 405 5.61 -35.17 -6.56
N ARG A 406 5.24 -36.44 -6.54
CA ARG A 406 4.09 -37.00 -7.25
C ARG A 406 3.27 -37.83 -6.29
N ILE A 407 1.96 -37.60 -6.28
CA ILE A 407 0.99 -38.41 -5.54
C ILE A 407 0.06 -39.04 -6.57
N SER A 408 -0.10 -40.36 -6.54
CA SER A 408 -1.10 -41.08 -7.32
C SER A 408 -2.03 -41.81 -6.39
N ILE A 409 -3.32 -41.51 -6.47
CA ILE A 409 -4.37 -42.03 -5.60
C ILE A 409 -5.30 -42.90 -6.43
N THR A 410 -5.50 -44.13 -5.95
CA THR A 410 -6.45 -45.12 -6.48
C THR A 410 -7.31 -45.61 -5.33
N SER A 411 -8.37 -46.37 -5.59
CA SER A 411 -9.23 -46.94 -4.54
C SER A 411 -8.48 -47.75 -3.48
N LYS A 412 -7.37 -48.40 -3.86
CA LYS A 412 -6.53 -49.21 -2.96
C LYS A 412 -5.28 -48.47 -2.47
N GLN A 413 -4.62 -47.68 -3.29
CA GLN A 413 -3.27 -47.19 -2.95
C GLN A 413 -3.11 -45.69 -3.10
N ILE A 414 -2.39 -45.09 -2.15
CA ILE A 414 -1.78 -43.77 -2.27
C ILE A 414 -0.28 -43.97 -2.49
N ARG A 415 0.22 -43.67 -3.68
CA ARG A 415 1.64 -43.74 -4.01
C ARG A 415 2.26 -42.35 -4.00
N ILE A 416 3.25 -42.14 -3.14
CA ILE A 416 4.02 -40.91 -3.00
C ILE A 416 5.44 -41.17 -3.48
N VAL A 417 5.90 -40.37 -4.45
CA VAL A 417 7.28 -40.36 -4.90
C VAL A 417 7.80 -38.93 -4.79
N SER A 418 8.94 -38.69 -4.15
CA SER A 418 9.53 -37.35 -4.01
C SER A 418 10.98 -37.29 -4.49
N SER A 419 11.46 -36.08 -4.78
CA SER A 419 12.85 -35.80 -5.15
C SER A 419 13.81 -36.00 -3.97
N ASP A 420 13.38 -35.56 -2.79
CA ASP A 420 14.19 -35.44 -1.57
C ASP A 420 13.29 -35.46 -0.31
N ARG A 421 13.89 -35.21 0.86
CA ARG A 421 13.21 -35.12 2.17
C ARG A 421 12.17 -34.00 2.22
N ALA A 422 12.44 -32.83 1.64
CA ALA A 422 11.51 -31.71 1.65
C ALA A 422 10.29 -31.98 0.76
N GLY A 423 10.50 -32.55 -0.43
CA GLY A 423 9.42 -33.03 -1.30
C GLY A 423 8.55 -34.08 -0.60
N MET A 424 9.14 -34.99 0.19
CA MET A 424 8.39 -35.94 1.01
C MET A 424 7.56 -35.22 2.08
N PHE A 425 8.17 -34.27 2.80
CA PHE A 425 7.49 -33.45 3.80
C PHE A 425 6.29 -32.72 3.20
N TYR A 426 6.44 -32.05 2.05
CA TYR A 426 5.35 -31.33 1.38
C TYR A 426 4.27 -32.26 0.83
N ALA A 427 4.64 -33.44 0.32
CA ALA A 427 3.66 -34.46 -0.06
C ALA A 427 2.79 -34.89 1.12
N THR A 428 3.36 -35.08 2.32
CA THR A 428 2.57 -35.40 3.52
C THR A 428 1.60 -34.26 3.89
N CYS A 429 2.00 -33.00 3.70
CA CYS A 429 1.12 -31.85 3.93
C CYS A 429 -0.11 -31.90 3.00
N THR A 430 0.10 -32.19 1.72
CA THR A 430 -1.00 -32.38 0.75
C THR A 430 -1.90 -33.56 1.13
N ILE A 431 -1.34 -34.71 1.52
CA ILE A 431 -2.13 -35.87 1.95
C ILE A 431 -2.99 -35.55 3.17
N ILE A 432 -2.43 -34.87 4.17
CA ILE A 432 -3.18 -34.47 5.37
C ILE A 432 -4.36 -33.57 4.99
N GLN A 433 -4.17 -32.61 4.09
CA GLN A 433 -5.27 -31.78 3.59
C GLN A 433 -6.33 -32.60 2.86
N LEU A 434 -5.94 -33.53 2.00
CA LEU A 434 -6.89 -34.41 1.30
C LEU A 434 -7.67 -35.29 2.27
N LEU A 435 -7.03 -35.86 3.29
CA LEU A 435 -7.67 -36.64 4.34
C LEU A 435 -8.67 -35.80 5.14
N GLN A 436 -8.37 -34.52 5.39
CA GLN A 436 -9.29 -33.60 6.05
C GLN A 436 -10.50 -33.26 5.18
N LEU A 437 -10.26 -32.92 3.91
CA LEU A 437 -11.30 -32.47 2.99
C LEU A 437 -12.23 -33.59 2.55
N CYS A 438 -11.73 -34.82 2.46
CA CYS A 438 -12.45 -35.96 1.86
C CYS A 438 -12.84 -37.05 2.88
N LYS A 439 -12.86 -36.74 4.18
CA LYS A 439 -13.04 -37.73 5.25
C LYS A 439 -14.33 -38.57 5.12
N SER A 440 -15.43 -37.97 4.68
CA SER A 440 -16.75 -38.61 4.63
C SER A 440 -16.98 -39.51 3.40
N GLU A 441 -16.49 -39.09 2.24
CA GLU A 441 -16.83 -39.72 0.94
C GLU A 441 -15.62 -40.40 0.28
N GLY A 442 -14.43 -40.28 0.87
CA GLY A 442 -13.18 -40.79 0.30
C GLY A 442 -12.51 -39.82 -0.67
N ILE A 443 -11.20 -39.99 -0.83
CA ILE A 443 -10.36 -39.16 -1.70
C ILE A 443 -10.56 -39.63 -3.14
N PRO A 444 -10.92 -38.75 -4.10
CA PRO A 444 -11.13 -39.16 -5.49
C PRO A 444 -9.84 -39.73 -6.11
N ALA A 445 -9.99 -40.60 -7.10
CA ALA A 445 -8.85 -41.11 -7.86
C ALA A 445 -8.22 -39.97 -8.67
N ILE A 446 -7.03 -39.54 -8.26
CA ILE A 446 -6.33 -38.38 -8.82
C ILE A 446 -4.82 -38.64 -8.87
N THR A 447 -4.16 -37.96 -9.80
CA THR A 447 -2.70 -37.82 -9.81
C THR A 447 -2.31 -36.36 -9.69
N ILE A 448 -1.48 -36.07 -8.68
CA ILE A 448 -0.89 -34.76 -8.43
C ILE A 448 0.60 -34.83 -8.81
N GLN A 449 1.05 -33.90 -9.64
CA GLN A 449 2.48 -33.67 -9.89
C GLN A 449 2.79 -32.25 -9.45
N ASP A 450 3.72 -32.09 -8.51
CA ASP A 450 3.90 -30.83 -7.82
C ASP A 450 5.37 -30.47 -7.59
N TRP A 451 5.64 -29.16 -7.59
CA TRP A 451 6.96 -28.55 -7.41
C TRP A 451 6.80 -27.05 -7.10
N PRO A 452 7.77 -26.43 -6.41
CA PRO A 452 7.72 -25.00 -6.16
C PRO A 452 7.99 -24.18 -7.43
N CYS A 453 7.30 -23.05 -7.56
CA CYS A 453 7.57 -22.07 -8.60
C CYS A 453 8.85 -21.29 -8.31
N PHE A 454 9.02 -20.82 -7.08
CA PHE A 454 10.24 -20.14 -6.62
C PHE A 454 11.06 -21.04 -5.70
N LYS A 455 12.38 -21.01 -5.87
CA LYS A 455 13.33 -21.78 -5.06
C LYS A 455 13.22 -21.41 -3.60
N ASP A 456 13.20 -20.11 -3.32
CA ASP A 456 13.18 -19.56 -1.98
C ASP A 456 11.86 -18.82 -1.74
N ARG A 457 11.20 -19.21 -0.65
CA ARG A 457 9.85 -18.77 -0.29
C ARG A 457 9.93 -18.37 1.17
N GLY A 458 10.12 -17.07 1.38
CA GLY A 458 10.47 -16.49 2.67
C GLY A 458 9.35 -15.73 3.33
N ILE A 459 9.36 -15.71 4.65
CA ILE A 459 8.61 -14.77 5.47
C ILE A 459 9.59 -14.01 6.36
N LEU A 460 9.54 -12.68 6.34
CA LEU A 460 10.29 -11.86 7.29
C LEU A 460 9.37 -11.44 8.44
N LEU A 461 9.82 -11.68 9.67
CA LEU A 461 9.12 -11.33 10.90
C LEU A 461 9.94 -10.28 11.66
N ASP A 462 9.39 -9.08 11.80
CA ASP A 462 9.96 -8.04 12.65
C ASP A 462 9.74 -8.38 14.13
N LEU A 463 10.84 -8.72 14.82
CA LEU A 463 10.91 -8.96 16.25
C LEU A 463 11.72 -7.88 16.98
N SER A 464 12.09 -6.81 16.27
CA SER A 464 12.81 -5.68 16.85
C SER A 464 11.89 -4.87 17.77
N GLN A 465 10.66 -4.64 17.30
CA GLN A 465 9.61 -3.88 17.97
C GLN A 465 8.28 -4.63 17.80
N GLY A 466 7.20 -4.11 18.37
CA GLY A 466 5.88 -4.72 18.19
C GLY A 466 5.55 -5.80 19.20
N ARG A 467 4.46 -6.51 18.90
CA ARG A 467 4.03 -7.70 19.63
C ARG A 467 4.99 -8.85 19.34
N LYS A 468 5.75 -9.23 20.35
CA LYS A 468 6.70 -10.34 20.27
C LYS A 468 6.00 -11.62 20.72
N PRO A 469 5.82 -12.62 19.85
CA PRO A 469 5.11 -13.84 20.21
C PRO A 469 5.92 -14.62 21.27
N THR A 470 5.24 -15.45 22.06
CA THR A 470 5.94 -16.46 22.86
C THR A 470 6.67 -17.45 21.93
N LEU A 471 7.72 -18.09 22.42
CA LEU A 471 8.49 -19.07 21.62
C LEU A 471 7.59 -20.19 21.09
N GLU A 472 6.65 -20.68 21.91
CA GLU A 472 5.68 -21.71 21.52
C GLU A 472 4.81 -21.25 20.35
N ASN A 473 4.28 -20.02 20.42
CA ASN A 473 3.48 -19.47 19.34
C ASN A 473 4.27 -19.19 18.07
N LEU A 474 5.52 -18.76 18.20
CA LEU A 474 6.41 -18.64 17.06
C LEU A 474 6.65 -20.01 16.41
N LYS A 475 6.88 -21.05 17.20
CA LYS A 475 7.01 -22.44 16.69
C LYS A 475 5.74 -22.91 15.98
N THR A 476 4.54 -22.64 16.52
CA THR A 476 3.30 -22.99 15.82
C THR A 476 3.10 -22.19 14.53
N THR A 477 3.51 -20.92 14.52
CA THR A 477 3.49 -20.09 13.31
C THR A 477 4.40 -20.69 12.25
N VAL A 478 5.64 -21.00 12.61
CA VAL A 478 6.62 -21.68 11.74
C VAL A 478 6.09 -23.02 11.23
N GLU A 479 5.48 -23.83 12.09
CA GLU A 479 4.89 -25.10 11.68
C GLU A 479 3.77 -24.91 10.65
N THR A 480 2.93 -23.88 10.83
CA THR A 480 1.85 -23.55 9.89
C THR A 480 2.42 -23.06 8.56
N LEU A 481 3.44 -22.20 8.58
CA LEU A 481 4.16 -21.75 7.38
C LEU A 481 4.80 -22.94 6.63
N ALA A 482 5.38 -23.90 7.36
CA ALA A 482 5.93 -25.11 6.75
C ALA A 482 4.86 -25.97 6.07
N GLN A 483 3.67 -26.07 6.66
CA GLN A 483 2.51 -26.77 6.05
C GLN A 483 2.00 -26.04 4.80
N LEU A 484 2.17 -24.71 4.76
CA LEU A 484 1.95 -23.87 3.58
C LEU A 484 3.14 -23.88 2.60
N LYS A 485 4.14 -24.74 2.85
CA LYS A 485 5.32 -24.97 1.99
C LYS A 485 6.27 -23.78 1.89
N ILE A 486 6.25 -22.85 2.84
CA ILE A 486 7.32 -21.85 3.06
C ILE A 486 8.60 -22.58 3.52
N ASN A 487 9.76 -22.16 3.02
CA ASN A 487 11.04 -22.78 3.35
C ASN A 487 12.07 -21.82 3.99
N GLN A 488 11.76 -20.52 4.13
CA GLN A 488 12.62 -19.58 4.83
C GLN A 488 11.84 -18.70 5.80
N VAL A 489 12.41 -18.45 6.97
CA VAL A 489 11.90 -17.48 7.95
C VAL A 489 13.04 -16.58 8.36
N HIS A 490 12.90 -15.28 8.10
CA HIS A 490 13.88 -14.25 8.46
C HIS A 490 13.46 -13.59 9.77
N LEU A 491 14.31 -13.64 10.80
CA LEU A 491 14.05 -13.00 12.09
C LEU A 491 14.74 -11.64 12.14
N TYR A 492 13.95 -10.57 12.06
CA TYR A 492 14.47 -9.22 12.06
C TYR A 492 14.66 -8.66 13.45
N ALA A 493 15.90 -8.23 13.73
CA ALA A 493 16.37 -7.72 15.00
C ALA A 493 17.06 -6.37 14.81
N ARG A 494 16.86 -5.44 15.75
CA ARG A 494 17.61 -4.19 15.83
C ARG A 494 18.44 -4.17 17.10
N PHE A 495 19.71 -3.80 16.97
CA PHE A 495 20.65 -3.69 18.07
C PHE A 495 21.02 -2.23 18.35
N SER A 496 21.31 -1.95 19.62
CA SER A 496 21.82 -0.66 20.09
C SER A 496 23.21 -0.86 20.69
N VAL A 497 24.03 0.19 20.72
CA VAL A 497 25.30 0.14 21.45
C VAL A 497 24.97 -0.08 22.92
N PRO A 498 25.37 -1.22 23.52
CA PRO A 498 25.01 -1.52 24.88
C PRO A 498 25.85 -0.67 25.85
N GLU A 499 25.22 -0.12 26.90
CA GLU A 499 25.95 0.51 28.02
C GLU A 499 26.77 -0.55 28.80
N GLU A 500 26.25 -1.78 28.89
CA GLU A 500 26.91 -2.95 29.47
C GLU A 500 26.72 -4.19 28.57
N PRO A 501 27.70 -5.10 28.43
CA PRO A 501 27.61 -6.25 27.54
C PRO A 501 26.51 -7.23 27.99
N HIS A 502 25.33 -7.11 27.40
CA HIS A 502 24.18 -7.98 27.66
C HIS A 502 23.48 -8.40 26.38
N TRP A 503 22.70 -9.48 26.49
CA TRP A 503 21.89 -10.01 25.40
C TRP A 503 20.69 -9.10 25.11
N GLN A 504 20.58 -8.57 23.88
CA GLN A 504 19.55 -7.59 23.52
C GLN A 504 18.32 -8.20 22.80
N PHE A 505 18.39 -9.46 22.37
CA PHE A 505 17.30 -10.07 21.62
C PHE A 505 16.21 -10.64 22.54
N CYS A 506 14.98 -10.75 22.03
CA CYS A 506 13.81 -11.07 22.87
C CYS A 506 13.72 -12.52 23.35
N TYR A 507 14.42 -13.44 22.69
CA TYR A 507 14.53 -14.85 23.09
C TYR A 507 15.96 -15.13 23.54
N GLN A 508 16.13 -16.01 24.52
CA GLN A 508 17.43 -16.48 24.97
C GLN A 508 18.17 -17.24 23.86
N ARG A 509 19.50 -17.34 23.97
CA ARG A 509 20.34 -18.10 23.04
C ARG A 509 19.89 -19.56 22.88
N SER A 510 19.58 -20.22 23.99
CA SER A 510 19.07 -21.60 24.02
C SER A 510 17.72 -21.74 23.31
N GLU A 511 16.85 -20.73 23.44
CA GLU A 511 15.55 -20.67 22.78
C GLU A 511 15.70 -20.52 21.27
N LEU A 512 16.63 -19.67 20.80
CA LEU A 512 16.95 -19.52 19.38
C LEU A 512 17.55 -20.79 18.78
N LEU A 513 18.49 -21.45 19.47
CA LEU A 513 19.03 -22.74 19.03
C LEU A 513 17.94 -23.82 18.96
N SER A 514 17.02 -23.84 19.93
CA SER A 514 15.85 -24.71 19.92
C SER A 514 14.92 -24.40 18.74
N LEU A 515 14.74 -23.12 18.40
CA LEU A 515 13.94 -22.68 17.27
C LEU A 515 14.59 -23.06 15.93
N ASP A 516 15.90 -22.87 15.74
CA ASP A 516 16.64 -23.29 14.54
C ASP A 516 16.47 -24.81 14.30
N MET A 517 16.69 -25.62 15.35
CA MET A 517 16.47 -27.06 15.27
C MET A 517 15.03 -27.42 14.90
N PHE A 518 14.06 -26.71 15.49
CA PHE A 518 12.65 -26.90 15.17
C PHE A 518 12.35 -26.55 13.70
N CYS A 519 12.80 -25.39 13.22
CA CYS A 519 12.64 -24.97 11.82
C CYS A 519 13.21 -26.03 10.84
N ARG A 520 14.41 -26.54 11.09
CA ARG A 520 15.03 -27.58 10.23
C ARG A 520 14.25 -28.88 10.19
N LYS A 521 13.67 -29.30 11.32
CA LYS A 521 12.77 -30.46 11.36
C LYS A 521 11.55 -30.26 10.46
N HIS A 522 11.09 -29.02 10.34
CA HIS A 522 9.96 -28.60 9.51
C HIS A 522 10.36 -28.12 8.10
N CYS A 523 11.59 -28.40 7.64
CA CYS A 523 12.10 -27.99 6.32
C CYS A 523 12.06 -26.47 6.10
N ILE A 524 12.29 -25.69 7.16
CA ILE A 524 12.47 -24.23 7.12
C ILE A 524 13.91 -23.89 7.51
N SER A 525 14.54 -23.05 6.71
CA SER A 525 15.78 -22.36 7.07
C SER A 525 15.47 -21.09 7.86
N LEU A 526 16.02 -21.00 9.07
CA LEU A 526 15.89 -19.83 9.92
C LEU A 526 17.06 -18.87 9.67
N LEU A 527 16.77 -17.65 9.22
CA LEU A 527 17.79 -16.69 8.79
C LEU A 527 17.86 -15.49 9.75
N PRO A 528 19.06 -15.08 10.20
CA PRO A 528 19.22 -13.88 10.99
C PRO A 528 19.12 -12.63 10.10
N VAL A 529 18.32 -11.64 10.53
CA VAL A 529 18.39 -10.28 9.97
C VAL A 529 18.95 -9.33 11.02
N LEU A 530 20.14 -8.79 10.74
CA LEU A 530 20.85 -7.83 11.57
C LEU A 530 20.50 -6.41 11.14
N ASP A 531 20.06 -5.60 12.08
CA ASP A 531 19.91 -4.16 11.87
C ASP A 531 20.27 -3.38 13.14
N VAL A 532 20.33 -2.05 13.06
CA VAL A 532 20.66 -1.18 14.21
C VAL A 532 19.61 -0.11 14.44
N VAL A 533 19.50 0.36 15.68
CA VAL A 533 18.59 1.45 16.02
C VAL A 533 19.07 2.78 15.41
N PRO A 534 18.17 3.75 15.14
CA PRO A 534 18.51 5.02 14.49
C PRO A 534 19.67 5.81 15.11
N LYS A 535 19.87 5.68 16.42
CA LYS A 535 20.90 6.41 17.17
C LYS A 535 22.33 5.89 16.93
N VAL A 536 22.47 4.70 16.35
CA VAL A 536 23.79 4.11 16.06
C VAL A 536 24.39 4.80 14.84
N SER A 537 25.62 5.28 14.98
CA SER A 537 26.44 5.86 13.91
C SER A 537 27.36 4.83 13.26
N TYR A 538 28.07 5.21 12.19
CA TYR A 538 29.03 4.34 11.53
C TYR A 538 30.19 3.92 12.45
N GLU A 539 30.69 4.87 13.26
CA GLU A 539 31.82 4.65 14.18
C GLU A 539 31.49 3.64 15.29
N ASP A 540 30.21 3.55 15.63
CA ASP A 540 29.70 2.65 16.67
C ASP A 540 29.66 1.18 16.25
N LEU A 541 29.70 0.87 14.94
CA LEU A 541 29.52 -0.49 14.43
C LEU A 541 30.56 -1.48 14.97
N LYS A 542 31.80 -1.04 15.17
CA LYS A 542 32.88 -1.87 15.75
C LYS A 542 32.55 -2.34 17.17
N GLN A 543 31.83 -1.52 17.95
CA GLN A 543 31.43 -1.87 19.30
C GLN A 543 30.34 -2.96 19.32
N LEU A 544 29.60 -3.10 18.22
CA LEU A 544 28.53 -4.10 18.06
C LEU A 544 29.03 -5.45 17.55
N HIS A 545 30.31 -5.59 17.18
CA HIS A 545 30.87 -6.83 16.63
C HIS A 545 30.62 -8.04 17.52
N ALA A 546 30.90 -7.94 18.82
CA ALA A 546 30.68 -9.03 19.76
C ALA A 546 29.19 -9.41 19.85
N THR A 547 28.29 -8.41 19.86
CA THR A 547 26.84 -8.62 19.87
C THR A 547 26.36 -9.31 18.59
N PHE A 548 26.87 -8.91 17.43
CA PHE A 548 26.53 -9.55 16.15
C PHE A 548 27.05 -10.98 16.07
N GLN A 549 28.30 -11.26 16.46
CA GLN A 549 28.84 -12.63 16.47
C GLN A 549 28.02 -13.56 17.36
N ASP A 550 27.68 -13.09 18.56
CA ASP A 550 26.91 -13.86 19.53
C ASP A 550 25.48 -14.14 19.06
N PHE A 551 24.84 -13.17 18.41
CA PHE A 551 23.53 -13.38 17.77
C PHE A 551 23.63 -14.36 16.60
N LEU A 552 24.59 -14.18 15.68
CA LEU A 552 24.79 -15.04 14.51
C LEU A 552 25.14 -16.49 14.91
N ALA A 553 25.86 -16.69 16.01
CA ALA A 553 26.19 -18.02 16.54
C ALA A 553 24.94 -18.86 16.91
N CYS A 554 23.80 -18.20 17.18
CA CYS A 554 22.53 -18.88 17.43
C CYS A 554 21.89 -19.48 16.16
N PHE A 555 22.39 -19.16 14.96
CA PHE A 555 21.89 -19.61 13.67
C PHE A 555 22.89 -20.57 13.00
N SER A 556 23.26 -21.64 13.73
CA SER A 556 24.32 -22.58 13.35
C SER A 556 24.18 -23.23 11.95
N SER A 557 22.99 -23.24 11.38
CA SER A 557 22.71 -23.83 10.07
C SER A 557 22.70 -22.83 8.92
N ALA A 558 22.65 -21.53 9.21
CA ALA A 558 22.56 -20.47 8.23
C ALA A 558 23.95 -20.09 7.70
N LYS A 559 24.12 -20.18 6.38
CA LYS A 559 25.24 -19.58 5.64
C LYS A 559 24.85 -18.27 4.94
N VAL A 560 23.77 -17.67 5.41
CA VAL A 560 23.19 -16.44 4.86
C VAL A 560 22.97 -15.48 6.02
N VAL A 561 23.47 -14.26 5.90
CA VAL A 561 23.15 -13.16 6.82
C VAL A 561 22.40 -12.10 6.05
N HIS A 562 21.27 -11.66 6.60
CA HIS A 562 20.50 -10.58 6.04
C HIS A 562 20.80 -9.28 6.81
N LEU A 563 21.16 -8.22 6.11
CA LEU A 563 21.34 -6.88 6.65
C LEU A 563 20.07 -6.06 6.43
N GLY A 564 19.53 -5.53 7.51
CA GLY A 564 18.36 -4.64 7.48
C GLY A 564 18.67 -3.30 6.81
N PRO A 565 17.64 -2.50 6.52
CA PRO A 565 17.79 -1.24 5.76
C PRO A 565 18.76 -0.25 6.38
N ARG A 566 18.74 -0.09 7.71
CA ARG A 566 19.60 0.90 8.37
C ARG A 566 21.06 0.43 8.37
N LEU A 567 21.33 -0.81 8.72
CA LEU A 567 22.68 -1.35 8.66
C LEU A 567 23.23 -1.33 7.23
N THR A 568 22.39 -1.63 6.23
CA THR A 568 22.76 -1.55 4.81
C THR A 568 23.14 -0.12 4.39
N SER A 569 22.49 0.91 4.95
CA SER A 569 22.76 2.32 4.60
C SER A 569 24.18 2.81 4.92
N PHE A 570 24.98 2.03 5.64
CA PHE A 570 26.38 2.35 5.94
C PHE A 570 27.38 1.90 4.87
N PHE A 571 26.96 1.05 3.92
CA PHE A 571 27.81 0.49 2.88
C PHE A 571 27.88 1.29 1.55
N PRO A 572 26.92 2.16 1.18
CA PRO A 572 26.95 2.89 -0.10
C PRO A 572 27.26 4.39 -0.01
N ASP A 573 28.20 4.85 0.83
CA ASP A 573 28.51 6.29 0.93
C ASP A 573 30.03 6.57 0.87
N THR A 574 30.66 6.50 -0.31
CA THR A 574 31.89 7.26 -0.60
C THR A 574 31.97 7.72 -2.06
N ALA A 575 32.42 8.96 -2.21
CA ALA A 575 32.32 9.81 -3.40
C ALA A 575 33.38 9.52 -4.50
N SER A 576 33.70 8.25 -4.79
CA SER A 576 34.51 7.91 -5.97
C SER A 576 34.28 6.48 -6.47
N GLU A 577 34.35 6.29 -7.79
CA GLU A 577 34.17 4.98 -8.44
C GLU A 577 35.26 3.95 -8.10
N GLU A 578 36.40 4.37 -7.54
CA GLU A 578 37.58 3.52 -7.26
C GLU A 578 37.57 2.90 -5.85
N GLU A 579 36.94 3.52 -4.84
CA GLU A 579 36.94 3.03 -3.44
C GLU A 579 35.86 1.96 -3.14
N LEU A 580 34.95 1.69 -4.08
CA LEU A 580 33.81 0.78 -3.91
C LEU A 580 34.20 -0.69 -3.65
N ILE A 581 35.37 -1.13 -4.12
CA ILE A 581 35.84 -2.50 -3.93
C ILE A 581 36.40 -2.69 -2.51
N ASP A 582 36.99 -1.64 -1.92
CA ASP A 582 37.53 -1.65 -0.57
C ASP A 582 36.46 -1.34 0.50
N SER A 583 35.41 -0.57 0.16
CA SER A 583 34.32 -0.20 1.08
C SER A 583 33.21 -1.26 1.22
N VAL A 584 33.05 -2.14 0.22
CA VAL A 584 32.12 -3.29 0.27
C VAL A 584 32.77 -4.50 0.94
N ASP A 585 34.02 -4.38 1.43
CA ASP A 585 34.62 -5.42 2.26
C ASP A 585 33.90 -5.48 3.63
N THR A 586 32.80 -6.22 3.65
CA THR A 586 31.97 -6.43 4.83
C THR A 586 32.76 -7.03 5.99
N SER A 587 33.92 -7.64 5.74
CA SER A 587 34.77 -8.22 6.78
C SER A 587 35.44 -7.17 7.69
N LEU A 588 35.61 -5.93 7.20
CA LEU A 588 36.11 -4.80 7.98
C LEU A 588 35.04 -4.19 8.90
N LEU A 589 33.77 -4.31 8.52
CA LEU A 589 32.62 -3.64 9.17
C LEU A 589 31.74 -4.56 10.00
N LEU A 590 31.61 -5.83 9.59
CA LEU A 590 30.77 -6.83 10.23
C LEU A 590 31.56 -8.12 10.41
N PRO A 591 31.37 -8.83 11.53
CA PRO A 591 32.09 -10.06 11.81
C PRO A 591 31.44 -11.27 11.10
N ILE A 592 31.27 -11.15 9.78
CA ILE A 592 30.63 -12.16 8.93
C ILE A 592 31.73 -12.92 8.17
N PRO A 593 31.74 -14.27 8.21
CA PRO A 593 32.72 -15.04 7.46
C PRO A 593 32.57 -14.86 5.94
N THR A 594 33.68 -14.91 5.21
CA THR A 594 33.72 -14.64 3.76
C THR A 594 33.00 -15.68 2.90
N ASP A 595 32.73 -16.88 3.44
CA ASP A 595 31.95 -17.93 2.74
C ASP A 595 30.42 -17.77 2.90
N TYR A 596 29.96 -16.72 3.58
CA TYR A 596 28.54 -16.44 3.78
C TYR A 596 27.98 -15.61 2.62
N MET A 597 26.73 -15.90 2.27
CA MET A 597 25.93 -15.04 1.40
C MET A 597 25.37 -13.87 2.23
N ILE A 598 25.43 -12.66 1.70
CA ILE A 598 24.96 -11.45 2.37
C ILE A 598 23.77 -10.90 1.60
N GLN A 599 22.62 -10.81 2.27
CA GLN A 599 21.42 -10.20 1.72
C GLN A 599 21.37 -8.73 2.16
N MET A 600 21.27 -7.78 1.23
CA MET A 600 21.32 -6.35 1.52
C MET A 600 20.07 -5.63 1.00
N CYS A 601 19.59 -4.64 1.75
CA CYS A 601 18.50 -3.78 1.29
C CYS A 601 18.89 -3.05 -0.01
N ALA A 602 18.04 -3.15 -1.04
CA ALA A 602 18.35 -2.60 -2.37
C ALA A 602 18.20 -1.07 -2.47
N TYR A 603 17.56 -0.42 -1.49
CA TYR A 603 17.23 1.01 -1.53
C TYR A 603 18.44 1.94 -1.78
N GLY A 604 19.58 1.64 -1.16
CA GLY A 604 20.81 2.42 -1.36
C GLY A 604 21.38 2.34 -2.78
N PHE A 605 20.87 1.43 -3.62
CA PHE A 605 21.32 1.20 -4.99
C PHE A 605 20.36 1.77 -6.04
N HIS A 606 19.22 2.38 -5.64
CA HIS A 606 18.25 2.95 -6.57
C HIS A 606 18.76 4.19 -7.30
N GLU A 607 19.54 5.04 -6.60
CA GLU A 607 20.00 6.34 -7.10
C GLU A 607 21.54 6.48 -7.13
N ALA A 608 22.27 5.45 -6.70
CA ALA A 608 23.72 5.50 -6.63
C ALA A 608 24.37 5.28 -8.01
N PRO A 609 25.45 5.99 -8.38
CA PRO A 609 26.21 5.75 -9.62
C PRO A 609 27.00 4.43 -9.62
N VAL A 610 26.69 3.51 -8.71
CA VAL A 610 27.39 2.24 -8.53
C VAL A 610 27.07 1.32 -9.71
N SER A 611 28.08 0.96 -10.50
CA SER A 611 27.96 -0.11 -11.47
C SER A 611 27.67 -1.43 -10.74
N LEU A 612 26.40 -1.86 -10.74
CA LEU A 612 25.90 -3.11 -10.12
C LEU A 612 26.76 -4.35 -10.45
N GLN A 613 27.43 -4.36 -11.61
CA GLN A 613 28.36 -5.40 -12.03
C GLN A 613 29.61 -5.55 -11.13
N ARG A 614 29.93 -4.54 -10.30
CA ARG A 614 31.07 -4.56 -9.39
C ARG A 614 30.73 -5.15 -8.01
N LEU A 615 29.47 -5.49 -7.74
CA LEU A 615 29.09 -6.12 -6.48
C LEU A 615 29.74 -7.50 -6.34
N PRO A 616 30.32 -7.84 -5.16
CA PRO A 616 30.81 -9.17 -4.88
C PRO A 616 29.76 -10.26 -5.11
N GLY A 617 30.17 -11.40 -5.65
CA GLY A 617 29.27 -12.49 -6.03
C GLY A 617 28.56 -13.19 -4.86
N ASN A 618 28.95 -12.92 -3.61
CA ASN A 618 28.28 -13.39 -2.41
C ASN A 618 27.19 -12.41 -1.90
N ILE A 619 26.96 -11.27 -2.58
CA ILE A 619 25.91 -10.31 -2.23
C ILE A 619 24.64 -10.57 -3.05
N VAL A 620 23.50 -10.48 -2.38
CA VAL A 620 22.16 -10.58 -2.97
C VAL A 620 21.33 -9.38 -2.53
N LEU A 621 20.63 -8.74 -3.46
CA LEU A 621 19.80 -7.57 -3.15
C LEU A 621 18.38 -7.96 -2.72
N MET A 622 17.83 -7.21 -1.77
CA MET A 622 16.50 -7.37 -1.20
C MET A 622 15.66 -6.13 -1.55
N GLU A 623 14.78 -6.24 -2.55
CA GLU A 623 13.94 -5.12 -2.99
C GLU A 623 12.64 -5.04 -2.18
N TYR A 624 12.54 -4.06 -1.30
CA TYR A 624 11.40 -3.90 -0.39
C TYR A 624 10.34 -2.97 -0.96
N GLY A 625 9.09 -3.45 -1.01
CA GLY A 625 7.93 -2.67 -1.46
C GLY A 625 6.75 -2.80 -0.52
N PHE A 626 6.25 -1.68 0.02
CA PHE A 626 5.17 -1.69 1.02
C PHE A 626 3.84 -1.11 0.52
N GLN A 627 3.86 -0.35 -0.59
CA GLN A 627 2.67 0.26 -1.18
C GLN A 627 1.98 -0.74 -2.11
N ALA A 628 0.64 -0.75 -2.14
CA ALA A 628 -0.10 -1.63 -3.07
C ALA A 628 0.24 -1.35 -4.54
N SER A 629 0.58 -0.11 -4.87
CA SER A 629 1.00 0.36 -6.19
C SER A 629 2.52 0.34 -6.40
N TYR A 630 3.29 -0.33 -5.52
CA TYR A 630 4.75 -0.36 -5.64
C TYR A 630 5.19 -1.08 -6.92
N SER A 631 5.99 -0.39 -7.74
CA SER A 631 6.46 -0.94 -9.02
C SER A 631 7.75 -1.75 -8.84
N PHE A 632 7.61 -3.01 -8.40
CA PHE A 632 8.77 -3.91 -8.28
C PHE A 632 9.51 -4.08 -9.60
N ARG A 633 8.81 -4.05 -10.74
CA ARG A 633 9.43 -4.20 -12.06
C ARG A 633 10.42 -3.08 -12.35
N HIS A 634 10.08 -1.84 -12.02
CA HIS A 634 10.94 -0.68 -12.26
C HIS A 634 12.26 -0.81 -11.51
N PHE A 635 12.21 -1.15 -10.21
CA PHE A 635 13.41 -1.24 -9.38
C PHE A 635 14.22 -2.54 -9.58
N CYS A 636 13.55 -3.66 -9.89
CA CYS A 636 14.24 -4.94 -10.09
C CYS A 636 14.89 -5.09 -11.47
N LYS A 637 14.41 -4.37 -12.49
CA LYS A 637 14.90 -4.49 -13.87
C LYS A 637 16.41 -4.20 -14.00
N PRO A 638 16.96 -3.12 -13.39
CA PRO A 638 18.40 -2.89 -13.37
C PRO A 638 19.23 -4.05 -12.79
N TYR A 639 18.72 -4.74 -11.77
CA TYR A 639 19.41 -5.89 -11.16
C TYR A 639 19.43 -7.07 -12.13
N ALA A 640 18.29 -7.36 -12.76
CA ALA A 640 18.15 -8.43 -13.73
C ALA A 640 19.05 -8.18 -14.96
N ASP A 641 19.01 -6.97 -15.52
CA ASP A 641 19.82 -6.57 -16.69
C ASP A 641 21.33 -6.62 -16.36
N SER A 642 21.71 -6.40 -15.10
CA SER A 642 23.10 -6.47 -14.62
C SER A 642 23.53 -7.87 -14.15
N GLY A 643 22.62 -8.85 -14.13
CA GLY A 643 22.88 -10.21 -13.64
C GLY A 643 23.10 -10.32 -12.12
N VAL A 644 22.73 -9.29 -11.35
CA VAL A 644 22.84 -9.32 -9.89
C VAL A 644 21.69 -10.15 -9.32
N PRO A 645 21.94 -11.15 -8.45
CA PRO A 645 20.87 -11.90 -7.82
C PRO A 645 20.06 -11.01 -6.87
N PHE A 646 18.73 -11.17 -6.87
CA PHE A 646 17.86 -10.39 -5.99
C PHE A 646 16.61 -11.17 -5.57
N TYR A 647 16.00 -10.71 -4.47
CA TYR A 647 14.69 -11.10 -3.97
C TYR A 647 13.70 -9.93 -4.08
N VAL A 648 12.43 -10.26 -4.30
CA VAL A 648 11.33 -9.29 -4.22
C VAL A 648 10.64 -9.44 -2.87
N CYS A 649 10.47 -8.35 -2.15
CA CYS A 649 10.11 -8.35 -0.74
C CYS A 649 8.86 -7.49 -0.45
N PRO A 650 7.63 -7.98 -0.76
CA PRO A 650 6.39 -7.25 -0.50
C PRO A 650 6.02 -7.22 0.98
N GLY A 651 5.59 -6.05 1.46
CA GLY A 651 5.05 -5.88 2.81
C GLY A 651 3.61 -6.36 2.96
N THR A 652 3.26 -6.82 4.16
CA THR A 652 1.89 -7.28 4.51
C THR A 652 0.88 -6.14 4.70
N SER A 653 1.32 -4.87 4.70
CA SER A 653 0.48 -3.69 4.98
C SER A 653 -0.32 -3.80 6.30
N ALA A 654 0.15 -4.62 7.26
CA ALA A 654 -0.50 -4.81 8.54
C ALA A 654 -0.18 -3.71 9.56
N TRP A 655 0.99 -3.07 9.42
CA TRP A 655 1.60 -2.19 10.42
C TRP A 655 0.84 -0.87 10.69
N ASN A 656 1.11 -0.30 11.87
CA ASN A 656 0.57 0.94 12.43
C ASN A 656 -0.97 1.02 12.61
N SER A 657 -1.75 0.04 12.15
CA SER A 657 -3.22 0.07 12.21
C SER A 657 -3.73 -1.04 13.13
N LEU A 658 -4.91 -0.86 13.73
CA LEU A 658 -5.50 -1.90 14.58
C LEU A 658 -5.74 -3.21 13.79
N ALA A 659 -6.01 -3.12 12.49
CA ALA A 659 -6.40 -4.26 11.66
C ALA A 659 -5.69 -4.34 10.30
N GLY A 660 -4.74 -3.43 10.03
CA GLY A 660 -3.99 -3.42 8.77
C GLY A 660 -4.86 -3.17 7.53
N CYS A 661 -4.30 -3.45 6.35
CA CYS A 661 -5.02 -3.44 5.08
C CYS A 661 -4.78 -4.76 4.31
N PRO A 662 -5.54 -5.83 4.61
CA PRO A 662 -5.40 -7.13 3.95
C PRO A 662 -5.56 -7.07 2.43
N GLU A 663 -6.41 -6.20 1.88
CA GLU A 663 -6.59 -6.07 0.43
C GLU A 663 -5.32 -5.53 -0.23
N ALA A 664 -4.74 -4.47 0.34
CA ALA A 664 -3.49 -3.91 -0.13
C ALA A 664 -2.35 -4.92 -0.02
N SER A 665 -2.32 -5.69 1.07
CA SER A 665 -1.40 -6.81 1.28
C SER A 665 -1.44 -7.81 0.14
N VAL A 666 -2.63 -8.34 -0.15
CA VAL A 666 -2.85 -9.35 -1.17
C VAL A 666 -2.49 -8.79 -2.55
N SER A 667 -2.84 -7.52 -2.84
CA SER A 667 -2.52 -6.83 -4.10
C SER A 667 -1.00 -6.66 -4.29
N ASN A 668 -0.33 -6.16 -3.27
CA ASN A 668 1.12 -5.96 -3.27
C ASN A 668 1.88 -7.28 -3.52
N VAL A 669 1.50 -8.34 -2.79
CA VAL A 669 2.13 -9.67 -2.91
C VAL A 669 1.91 -10.28 -4.30
N TYR A 670 0.76 -10.04 -4.93
CA TYR A 670 0.49 -10.52 -6.27
C TYR A 670 1.34 -9.84 -7.33
N HIS A 671 1.41 -8.50 -7.31
CA HIS A 671 2.28 -7.75 -8.22
C HIS A 671 3.76 -8.11 -8.02
N ALA A 672 4.20 -8.30 -6.77
CA ALA A 672 5.53 -8.77 -6.44
C ALA A 672 5.82 -10.15 -7.06
N SER A 673 4.91 -11.11 -6.92
CA SER A 673 5.09 -12.45 -7.47
C SER A 673 5.18 -12.44 -9.01
N HIS A 674 4.43 -11.57 -9.68
CA HIS A 674 4.54 -11.43 -11.13
C HIS A 674 5.87 -10.80 -11.55
N SER A 675 6.36 -9.82 -10.77
CA SER A 675 7.68 -9.23 -10.98
C SER A 675 8.81 -10.27 -10.76
N CYS A 676 8.71 -11.12 -9.74
CA CYS A 676 9.67 -12.23 -9.53
C CYS A 676 9.83 -13.09 -10.78
N LEU A 677 8.71 -13.51 -11.37
CA LEU A 677 8.70 -14.37 -12.56
C LEU A 677 9.31 -13.68 -13.78
N THR A 678 8.90 -12.45 -14.05
CA THR A 678 9.27 -11.74 -15.29
C THR A 678 10.71 -11.24 -15.26
N GLN A 679 11.27 -10.98 -14.08
CA GLN A 679 12.63 -10.47 -13.91
C GLN A 679 13.64 -11.55 -13.45
N GLY A 680 13.20 -12.81 -13.26
CA GLY A 680 14.10 -13.90 -12.89
C GLY A 680 14.66 -13.83 -11.46
N ALA A 681 13.88 -13.31 -10.51
CA ALA A 681 14.28 -13.21 -9.10
C ALA A 681 14.55 -14.60 -8.47
N LEU A 682 15.40 -14.65 -7.44
CA LEU A 682 15.70 -15.89 -6.70
C LEU A 682 14.48 -16.43 -5.92
N GLY A 683 13.64 -15.52 -5.43
CA GLY A 683 12.51 -15.87 -4.59
C GLY A 683 11.66 -14.68 -4.16
N LEU A 684 10.64 -14.99 -3.38
CA LEU A 684 9.69 -14.03 -2.81
C LEU A 684 9.79 -14.07 -1.29
N VAL A 685 9.96 -12.91 -0.64
CA VAL A 685 10.00 -12.79 0.83
C VAL A 685 8.91 -11.84 1.31
N VAL A 686 7.82 -12.38 1.88
CA VAL A 686 6.73 -11.52 2.39
C VAL A 686 7.10 -10.95 3.75
N CYS A 687 7.08 -9.62 3.88
CA CYS A 687 7.60 -8.92 5.05
C CYS A 687 6.50 -8.42 5.99
N ASP A 688 6.54 -8.89 7.24
CA ASP A 688 5.70 -8.43 8.33
C ASP A 688 6.48 -7.44 9.21
N TRP A 689 6.21 -6.16 8.99
CA TRP A 689 6.83 -5.06 9.73
C TRP A 689 6.02 -4.71 10.98
N SER A 690 6.72 -4.31 12.04
CA SER A 690 6.08 -3.87 13.28
C SER A 690 5.91 -2.34 13.29
N GLY A 691 4.72 -1.90 13.71
CA GLY A 691 4.39 -0.47 13.83
C GLY A 691 4.60 0.12 15.23
N VAL A 692 4.58 1.45 15.29
CA VAL A 692 4.58 2.26 16.52
C VAL A 692 3.30 1.97 17.32
N GLY A 693 3.41 1.90 18.64
CA GLY A 693 2.27 1.62 19.53
C GLY A 693 1.79 0.17 19.57
N HIS A 694 2.37 -0.71 18.74
CA HIS A 694 2.22 -2.17 18.83
C HIS A 694 0.76 -2.67 18.82
N MET A 695 -0.12 -1.92 18.16
CA MET A 695 -1.56 -2.15 18.18
C MET A 695 -2.02 -3.32 17.30
N THR A 696 -1.34 -3.54 16.17
CA THR A 696 -1.74 -4.52 15.16
C THR A 696 -1.57 -5.95 15.66
N HIS A 697 -2.63 -6.74 15.58
CA HIS A 697 -2.55 -8.19 15.81
C HIS A 697 -1.95 -8.92 14.59
N LYS A 698 -1.11 -9.95 14.83
CA LYS A 698 -0.46 -10.72 13.76
C LYS A 698 -1.44 -11.51 12.88
N CYS A 699 -2.68 -11.69 13.33
CA CYS A 699 -3.74 -12.32 12.54
C CYS A 699 -3.98 -11.60 11.19
N PHE A 700 -3.71 -10.29 11.11
CA PHE A 700 -3.90 -9.48 9.90
C PHE A 700 -2.78 -9.60 8.87
N SER A 701 -1.66 -10.24 9.21
CA SER A 701 -0.55 -10.51 8.27
C SER A 701 -0.77 -11.80 7.46
N TRP A 702 -1.62 -12.71 7.96
CA TRP A 702 -1.89 -14.02 7.33
C TRP A 702 -2.48 -13.98 5.93
N PRO A 703 -3.37 -13.03 5.56
CA PRO A 703 -3.80 -12.91 4.16
C PRO A 703 -2.63 -12.72 3.20
N GLY A 704 -1.64 -11.89 3.57
CA GLY A 704 -0.39 -11.72 2.82
C GLY A 704 0.45 -13.00 2.79
N PHE A 705 0.61 -13.68 3.93
CA PHE A 705 1.37 -14.94 4.01
C PHE A 705 0.76 -16.06 3.18
N LEU A 706 -0.57 -16.23 3.23
CA LEU A 706 -1.30 -17.22 2.44
C LEU A 706 -1.15 -16.94 0.95
N THR A 707 -1.28 -15.67 0.56
CA THR A 707 -1.10 -15.23 -0.83
C THR A 707 0.31 -15.51 -1.32
N GLY A 708 1.32 -15.15 -0.52
CA GLY A 708 2.73 -15.40 -0.84
C GLY A 708 3.03 -16.90 -0.93
N ALA A 709 2.55 -17.71 0.02
CA ALA A 709 2.72 -19.16 -0.01
C ALA A 709 2.09 -19.80 -1.27
N GLY A 710 0.89 -19.35 -1.64
CA GLY A 710 0.19 -19.80 -2.84
C GLY A 710 0.94 -19.48 -4.12
N LEU A 711 1.21 -18.20 -4.35
CA LEU A 711 1.83 -17.71 -5.59
C LEU A 711 3.28 -18.16 -5.73
N SER A 712 4.01 -18.28 -4.62
CA SER A 712 5.38 -18.78 -4.64
C SER A 712 5.48 -20.28 -4.91
N TRP A 713 4.42 -21.02 -4.63
CA TRP A 713 4.31 -22.43 -5.00
C TRP A 713 3.76 -22.61 -6.41
N ASN A 714 2.63 -21.97 -6.75
CA ASN A 714 2.00 -21.96 -8.06
C ASN A 714 1.59 -20.52 -8.44
N SER A 715 2.42 -19.88 -9.26
CA SER A 715 2.26 -18.50 -9.69
C SER A 715 1.15 -18.28 -10.72
N THR A 716 0.61 -19.36 -11.30
CA THR A 716 -0.54 -19.31 -12.23
C THR A 716 -1.88 -19.31 -11.49
N THR A 717 -1.87 -19.36 -10.15
CA THR A 717 -3.07 -19.32 -9.33
C THR A 717 -3.90 -18.06 -9.65
N PRO A 718 -5.15 -18.22 -10.11
CA PRO A 718 -5.98 -17.08 -10.50
C PRO A 718 -6.18 -16.10 -9.33
N TRP A 719 -6.08 -14.81 -9.64
CA TRP A 719 -6.29 -13.74 -8.68
C TRP A 719 -7.66 -13.83 -7.97
N VAL A 720 -8.69 -14.25 -8.71
CA VAL A 720 -10.04 -14.46 -8.19
C VAL A 720 -10.06 -15.45 -7.02
N LEU A 721 -9.16 -16.44 -6.91
CA LEU A 721 -9.15 -17.34 -5.75
C LEU A 721 -8.75 -16.65 -4.44
N PHE A 722 -8.04 -15.52 -4.51
CA PHE A 722 -7.77 -14.66 -3.34
C PHE A 722 -8.94 -13.71 -3.01
N TYR A 723 -9.89 -13.54 -3.95
CA TYR A 723 -11.03 -12.62 -3.86
C TYR A 723 -12.41 -13.31 -3.78
N ASP A 724 -12.50 -14.61 -4.09
CA ASP A 724 -13.74 -15.39 -4.19
C ASP A 724 -14.05 -16.21 -2.93
N THR A 725 -15.25 -16.77 -2.89
CA THR A 725 -16.26 -16.56 -1.85
C THR A 725 -16.12 -17.33 -0.53
N SER A 726 -15.10 -18.18 -0.34
CA SER A 726 -14.90 -18.95 0.90
C SER A 726 -14.11 -18.17 1.97
N VAL A 727 -13.18 -17.31 1.56
CA VAL A 727 -12.50 -16.32 2.45
C VAL A 727 -13.34 -15.03 2.57
N ARG A 728 -14.33 -14.86 1.69
CA ARG A 728 -15.14 -13.65 1.52
C ARG A 728 -16.22 -13.43 2.58
N ASN A 729 -16.02 -13.92 3.81
CA ASN A 729 -16.95 -13.69 4.91
C ASN A 729 -16.35 -13.28 6.25
N PHE A 730 -15.06 -12.89 6.35
CA PHE A 730 -14.57 -12.48 7.66
C PHE A 730 -13.85 -11.13 7.81
N THR A 731 -13.10 -10.63 6.84
CA THR A 731 -12.17 -9.52 7.16
C THR A 731 -12.11 -8.38 6.15
N GLY A 732 -12.59 -8.57 4.91
CA GLY A 732 -12.14 -7.68 3.82
C GLY A 732 -13.04 -6.53 3.38
N LYS A 733 -14.08 -6.16 4.15
CA LYS A 733 -14.98 -5.06 3.75
C LYS A 733 -15.19 -3.98 4.80
N LEU A 734 -14.26 -3.88 5.75
CA LEU A 734 -14.32 -2.80 6.75
C LEU A 734 -13.01 -2.21 7.24
N LEU A 735 -11.88 -2.71 6.80
CA LEU A 735 -10.60 -2.37 7.41
C LEU A 735 -9.79 -1.33 6.61
N SER A 736 -10.26 -0.94 5.43
CA SER A 736 -9.49 -0.14 4.48
C SER A 736 -9.50 1.38 4.72
N MET A 737 -9.89 1.89 5.90
CA MET A 737 -9.71 3.31 6.23
C MET A 737 -9.39 3.50 7.71
N SER A 738 -8.09 3.60 8.03
CA SER A 738 -7.63 4.09 9.32
C SER A 738 -6.29 4.82 9.23
N TYR A 739 -6.18 5.78 8.30
CA TYR A 739 -5.28 6.92 8.46
C TYR A 739 -5.93 8.16 7.88
N HIS A 740 -5.99 9.21 8.70
CA HIS A 740 -6.74 10.45 8.50
C HIS A 740 -8.24 10.24 8.28
N VAL A 741 -9.00 10.18 9.39
CA VAL A 741 -10.42 10.56 9.29
C VAL A 741 -10.44 12.07 9.21
N ASP A 742 -10.40 12.57 7.99
CA ASP A 742 -10.98 13.85 7.70
C ASP A 742 -12.49 13.72 7.97
N LEU A 743 -12.98 14.37 9.03
CA LEU A 743 -14.38 14.26 9.46
C LEU A 743 -15.35 14.87 8.43
N GLU A 744 -14.83 15.63 7.47
CA GLU A 744 -15.56 16.22 6.35
C GLU A 744 -16.29 15.19 5.47
N HIS A 745 -15.84 13.94 5.51
CA HIS A 745 -16.28 12.87 4.61
C HIS A 745 -17.02 11.72 5.31
N LEU A 746 -17.17 11.79 6.64
CA LEU A 746 -17.72 10.71 7.46
C LEU A 746 -19.20 10.93 7.78
N ASN A 747 -20.10 10.27 7.05
CA ASN A 747 -21.54 10.36 7.34
C ASN A 747 -22.04 9.21 8.26
N LEU A 748 -23.17 9.45 8.92
CA LEU A 748 -23.81 8.49 9.84
C LEU A 748 -24.17 7.16 9.17
N GLU A 749 -24.47 7.17 7.88
CA GLU A 749 -24.83 5.97 7.12
C GLU A 749 -23.62 5.03 6.94
N THR A 750 -22.45 5.59 6.62
CA THR A 750 -21.18 4.86 6.49
C THR A 750 -20.81 4.20 7.82
N LEU A 751 -20.91 4.94 8.93
CA LEU A 751 -20.69 4.40 10.27
C LEU A 751 -21.69 3.29 10.64
N GLN A 752 -22.97 3.43 10.31
CA GLN A 752 -23.97 2.39 10.57
C GLN A 752 -23.73 1.13 9.72
N LYS A 753 -23.34 1.29 8.46
CA LYS A 753 -22.95 0.18 7.58
C LYS A 753 -21.72 -0.53 8.15
N ALA A 754 -20.72 0.23 8.59
CA ALA A 754 -19.53 -0.27 9.27
C ALA A 754 -19.90 -1.14 10.49
N MET A 755 -20.68 -0.59 11.42
CA MET A 755 -21.14 -1.30 12.62
C MET A 755 -21.94 -2.58 12.31
N ARG A 756 -22.79 -2.59 11.27
CA ARG A 756 -23.56 -3.78 10.87
C ARG A 756 -22.65 -4.94 10.43
N HIS A 757 -21.66 -4.63 9.62
CA HIS A 757 -20.70 -5.61 9.15
C HIS A 757 -19.76 -6.09 10.27
N ILE A 758 -19.28 -5.20 11.16
CA ILE A 758 -18.49 -5.62 12.34
C ILE A 758 -19.29 -6.61 13.19
N ARG A 759 -20.57 -6.32 13.46
CA ARG A 759 -21.44 -7.24 14.20
C ARG A 759 -21.66 -8.56 13.49
N LYS A 760 -21.78 -8.55 12.16
CA LYS A 760 -21.84 -9.78 11.37
C LYS A 760 -20.57 -10.61 11.59
N CYS A 761 -19.40 -9.98 11.55
CA CYS A 761 -18.13 -10.65 11.87
C CYS A 761 -18.13 -11.19 13.30
N GLN A 762 -18.51 -10.40 14.32
CA GLN A 762 -18.58 -10.90 15.69
C GLN A 762 -19.47 -12.15 15.84
N ASN A 763 -20.63 -12.15 15.18
CA ASN A 763 -21.54 -13.31 15.18
C ASN A 763 -20.93 -14.54 14.50
N GLU A 764 -20.17 -14.37 13.43
CA GLU A 764 -19.50 -15.50 12.76
C GLU A 764 -18.29 -16.01 13.57
N LEU A 765 -17.54 -15.16 14.29
CA LEU A 765 -16.50 -15.62 15.22
C LEU A 765 -17.05 -16.47 16.35
N GLN A 766 -18.21 -16.09 16.89
CA GLN A 766 -18.85 -16.83 17.98
C GLN A 766 -19.31 -18.23 17.53
N LYS A 767 -19.64 -18.40 16.25
CA LYS A 767 -20.01 -19.69 15.67
C LYS A 767 -18.79 -20.54 15.28
N ALA A 768 -17.61 -19.95 15.18
CA ALA A 768 -16.41 -20.65 14.75
C ALA A 768 -16.05 -21.74 15.77
N VAL A 769 -16.05 -23.01 15.33
CA VAL A 769 -15.68 -24.13 16.19
C VAL A 769 -14.17 -24.21 16.29
N VAL A 770 -13.66 -23.96 17.50
CA VAL A 770 -12.21 -23.85 17.74
C VAL A 770 -11.65 -25.18 18.22
N HIS A 771 -11.12 -26.00 17.30
CA HIS A 771 -10.56 -27.32 17.62
C HIS A 771 -9.08 -27.31 18.05
N ARG A 772 -8.33 -26.22 17.82
CA ARG A 772 -6.91 -26.10 18.18
C ARG A 772 -6.67 -24.99 19.21
N HIS A 773 -5.67 -25.18 20.08
CA HIS A 773 -5.30 -24.24 21.13
C HIS A 773 -5.06 -22.81 20.60
N ASN A 774 -4.30 -22.65 19.51
CA ASN A 774 -3.97 -21.33 18.97
C ASN A 774 -5.12 -20.65 18.23
N ALA A 775 -6.10 -21.41 17.75
CA ALA A 775 -7.27 -20.83 17.13
C ALA A 775 -8.13 -20.07 18.16
N ARG A 776 -8.02 -20.39 19.47
CA ARG A 776 -8.70 -19.61 20.53
C ARG A 776 -8.09 -18.23 20.67
N GLN A 777 -6.75 -18.15 20.65
CA GLN A 777 -6.04 -16.88 20.68
C GLN A 777 -6.42 -16.02 19.47
N VAL A 778 -6.34 -16.57 18.26
CA VAL A 778 -6.68 -15.82 17.03
C VAL A 778 -8.12 -15.30 17.06
N VAL A 779 -9.07 -16.13 17.50
CA VAL A 779 -10.47 -15.70 17.66
C VAL A 779 -10.59 -14.59 18.72
N ALA A 780 -9.89 -14.69 19.84
CA ALA A 780 -9.88 -13.65 20.87
C ALA A 780 -9.27 -12.32 20.37
N GLU A 781 -8.19 -12.37 19.60
CA GLU A 781 -7.57 -11.21 18.97
C GLU A 781 -8.50 -10.53 17.95
N LEU A 782 -9.16 -11.32 17.09
CA LEU A 782 -10.14 -10.82 16.13
C LEU A 782 -11.37 -10.23 16.81
N GLN A 783 -11.85 -10.86 17.89
CA GLN A 783 -12.98 -10.39 18.67
C GLN A 783 -12.67 -9.05 19.35
N LEU A 784 -11.51 -8.94 20.02
CA LEU A 784 -11.03 -7.71 20.63
C LEU A 784 -10.85 -6.58 19.60
N THR A 785 -10.31 -6.91 18.42
CA THR A 785 -10.20 -5.94 17.32
C THR A 785 -11.57 -5.44 16.88
N ALA A 786 -12.54 -6.34 16.71
CA ALA A 786 -13.90 -5.97 16.35
C ALA A 786 -14.57 -5.09 17.43
N ASP A 787 -14.33 -5.36 18.71
CA ASP A 787 -14.84 -4.56 19.82
C ASP A 787 -14.24 -3.15 19.85
N LEU A 788 -12.91 -3.03 19.66
CA LEU A 788 -12.22 -1.75 19.54
C LEU A 788 -12.69 -0.94 18.33
N GLN A 789 -12.93 -1.58 17.19
CA GLN A 789 -13.49 -0.94 15.99
C GLN A 789 -14.93 -0.48 16.19
N LEU A 790 -15.74 -1.29 16.87
CA LEU A 790 -17.11 -0.94 17.19
C LEU A 790 -17.15 0.25 18.17
N ALA A 791 -16.21 0.32 19.12
CA ALA A 791 -16.03 1.46 20.00
C ALA A 791 -15.65 2.72 19.21
N ALA A 792 -14.66 2.63 18.32
CA ALA A 792 -14.27 3.73 17.44
C ALA A 792 -15.46 4.24 16.59
N CYS A 793 -16.25 3.34 15.99
CA CYS A 793 -17.44 3.71 15.23
C CYS A 793 -18.50 4.41 16.09
N ARG A 794 -18.69 3.97 17.34
CA ARG A 794 -19.64 4.60 18.28
C ARG A 794 -19.19 6.00 18.69
N ILE A 795 -17.88 6.19 18.92
CA ILE A 795 -17.29 7.49 19.22
C ILE A 795 -17.47 8.43 18.04
N GLY A 796 -17.10 8.01 16.82
CA GLY A 796 -17.32 8.78 15.60
C GLY A 796 -18.80 9.14 15.42
N ARG A 797 -19.71 8.20 15.69
CA ARG A 797 -21.16 8.44 15.64
C ARG A 797 -21.61 9.50 16.64
N ALA A 798 -21.09 9.46 17.87
CA ALA A 798 -21.42 10.41 18.92
C ALA A 798 -20.93 11.82 18.56
N LEU A 799 -19.69 11.94 18.07
CA LEU A 799 -19.12 13.20 17.62
C LEU A 799 -19.91 13.81 16.43
N VAL A 800 -20.21 13.01 15.41
CA VAL A 800 -21.03 13.44 14.26
C VAL A 800 -22.45 13.83 14.70
N SER A 801 -23.02 13.16 15.70
CA SER A 801 -24.37 13.49 16.20
C SER A 801 -24.42 14.80 16.99
N VAL A 802 -23.34 15.16 17.68
CA VAL A 802 -23.21 16.41 18.44
C VAL A 802 -22.89 17.58 17.51
N GLY A 803 -22.13 17.34 16.44
CA GLY A 803 -21.80 18.33 15.39
C GLY A 803 -22.94 18.69 14.42
N ARG A 804 -24.21 18.40 14.74
CA ARG A 804 -25.38 18.66 13.89
C ARG A 804 -26.09 19.94 14.31
N ASN A 805 -26.24 20.89 13.37
CA ASN A 805 -27.11 22.05 13.53
C ASN A 805 -28.59 21.59 13.56
N PRO A 806 -29.37 21.89 14.61
CA PRO A 806 -30.76 21.42 14.74
C PRO A 806 -31.75 22.02 13.72
N ASN A 807 -31.37 23.03 12.93
CA ASN A 807 -32.28 23.74 12.03
C ASN A 807 -32.37 23.17 10.59
N THR A 808 -31.59 22.14 10.23
CA THR A 808 -31.67 21.52 8.89
C THR A 808 -32.67 20.36 8.88
N GLN A 809 -33.97 20.68 8.80
CA GLN A 809 -35.00 19.72 8.35
C GLN A 809 -35.59 20.22 7.03
N SER A 810 -35.02 19.77 5.92
CA SER A 810 -35.64 19.89 4.59
C SER A 810 -35.71 18.50 3.96
N PRO A 811 -36.86 18.08 3.42
CA PRO A 811 -37.02 16.76 2.83
C PRO A 811 -36.43 16.74 1.41
N GLY A 812 -35.23 16.17 1.27
CA GLY A 812 -34.62 15.82 -0.01
C GLY A 812 -33.38 16.65 -0.36
N GLY A 813 -32.19 16.13 -0.03
CA GLY A 813 -30.91 16.74 -0.43
C GLY A 813 -29.76 16.30 0.48
N ALA A 814 -28.66 15.81 -0.10
CA ALA A 814 -27.52 15.23 0.60
C ALA A 814 -26.55 16.32 1.13
N GLY A 815 -26.04 16.10 2.35
CA GLY A 815 -24.85 16.79 2.89
C GLY A 815 -25.10 17.59 4.17
N TYR A 816 -24.92 16.96 5.34
CA TYR A 816 -24.82 17.69 6.61
C TYR A 816 -23.38 18.23 6.74
N SER A 817 -23.18 19.55 6.89
CA SER A 817 -21.88 20.11 7.27
C SER A 817 -21.61 19.78 8.75
N VAL A 818 -20.67 18.88 9.03
CA VAL A 818 -20.28 18.52 10.40
C VAL A 818 -19.41 19.64 10.96
N ILE A 819 -19.90 20.37 11.97
CA ILE A 819 -19.05 21.26 12.76
C ILE A 819 -18.19 20.36 13.65
N ASN A 820 -16.86 20.45 13.51
CA ASN A 820 -15.91 19.61 14.24
C ASN A 820 -15.89 19.96 15.74
N LEU A 821 -16.90 19.52 16.48
CA LEU A 821 -16.98 19.63 17.92
C LEU A 821 -16.15 18.51 18.53
N GLY A 822 -14.95 18.85 19.03
CA GLY A 822 -14.06 17.90 19.71
C GLY A 822 -14.71 17.17 20.89
N ILE A 823 -14.04 16.13 21.41
CA ILE A 823 -14.50 15.24 22.51
C ILE A 823 -15.05 16.00 23.72
N ALA A 824 -14.58 17.23 23.97
CA ALA A 824 -15.07 18.13 24.99
C ALA A 824 -16.60 18.35 24.95
N ASN A 825 -17.21 18.32 23.77
CA ASN A 825 -18.63 18.60 23.56
C ASN A 825 -19.55 17.39 23.75
N LEU A 826 -19.00 16.20 24.01
CA LEU A 826 -19.82 15.03 24.36
C LEU A 826 -20.52 15.24 25.71
N THR A 827 -21.75 14.72 25.83
CA THR A 827 -22.48 14.78 27.10
C THR A 827 -21.72 14.02 28.20
N PRO A 828 -21.78 14.46 29.48
CA PRO A 828 -21.13 13.76 30.59
C PRO A 828 -21.47 12.28 30.63
N THR A 829 -22.74 11.91 30.40
CA THR A 829 -23.19 10.52 30.35
C THR A 829 -22.54 9.73 29.21
N ALA A 830 -22.38 10.33 28.02
CA ALA A 830 -21.72 9.68 26.89
C ALA A 830 -20.21 9.50 27.15
N LYS A 831 -19.56 10.50 27.77
CA LYS A 831 -18.16 10.39 28.19
C LYS A 831 -17.96 9.25 29.19
N THR A 832 -18.81 9.14 30.21
CA THR A 832 -18.74 8.08 31.22
C THR A 832 -19.01 6.68 30.64
N ASP A 833 -20.00 6.50 29.75
CA ASP A 833 -20.25 5.19 29.09
C ASP A 833 -19.06 4.78 28.21
N LEU A 834 -18.48 5.72 27.45
CA LEU A 834 -17.30 5.46 26.63
C LEU A 834 -16.07 5.12 27.47
N ALA A 835 -15.84 5.85 28.58
CA ALA A 835 -14.75 5.59 29.50
C ALA A 835 -14.85 4.20 30.14
N ASN A 836 -16.03 3.82 30.64
CA ASN A 836 -16.27 2.49 31.22
C ASN A 836 -16.04 1.36 30.21
N ARG A 837 -16.45 1.55 28.95
CA ARG A 837 -16.19 0.57 27.88
C ARG A 837 -14.71 0.47 27.53
N LEU A 838 -14.01 1.59 27.43
CA LEU A 838 -12.56 1.63 27.19
C LEU A 838 -11.78 0.94 28.32
N LEU A 839 -12.16 1.17 29.59
CA LEU A 839 -11.60 0.45 30.74
C LEU A 839 -11.79 -1.06 30.64
N GLY A 840 -13.01 -1.53 30.32
CA GLY A 840 -13.26 -2.96 30.12
C GLY A 840 -12.44 -3.57 28.97
N MET A 841 -12.28 -2.84 27.87
CA MET A 841 -11.46 -3.27 26.73
C MET A 841 -9.96 -3.28 27.06
N LEU A 842 -9.45 -2.38 27.91
CA LEU A 842 -8.05 -2.37 28.35
C LEU A 842 -7.68 -3.66 29.12
N GLU A 843 -8.55 -4.13 30.02
CA GLU A 843 -8.31 -5.39 30.73
C GLU A 843 -8.37 -6.60 29.79
N GLN A 844 -9.35 -6.63 28.88
CA GLN A 844 -9.42 -7.65 27.85
C GLN A 844 -8.17 -7.64 26.95
N TYR A 845 -7.67 -6.45 26.62
CA TYR A 845 -6.46 -6.28 25.81
C TYR A 845 -5.25 -6.92 26.47
N ARG A 846 -5.06 -6.74 27.78
CA ARG A 846 -4.00 -7.40 28.55
C ARG A 846 -4.12 -8.91 28.51
N VAL A 847 -5.31 -9.44 28.76
CA VAL A 847 -5.56 -10.89 28.75
C VAL A 847 -5.22 -11.48 27.38
N VAL A 848 -5.76 -10.90 26.30
CA VAL A 848 -5.53 -11.35 24.92
C VAL A 848 -4.06 -11.22 24.53
N TRP A 849 -3.35 -10.19 25.01
CA TRP A 849 -1.91 -10.05 24.79
C TRP A 849 -1.14 -11.25 25.34
N TYR A 850 -1.38 -11.59 26.61
CA TYR A 850 -0.68 -12.68 27.31
C TYR A 850 -1.08 -14.08 26.83
N MET A 851 -2.18 -14.23 26.10
CA MET A 851 -2.49 -15.50 25.44
C MET A 851 -1.43 -15.92 24.44
N GLY A 852 -0.59 -14.99 23.95
CA GLY A 852 0.39 -15.37 22.96
C GLY A 852 1.59 -14.49 22.70
N ASN A 853 1.78 -13.44 23.49
CA ASN A 853 2.90 -12.53 23.37
C ASN A 853 3.61 -12.38 24.72
N ILE A 854 4.92 -12.11 24.67
CA ILE A 854 5.69 -11.74 25.87
C ILE A 854 5.28 -10.33 26.34
N PRO A 855 5.54 -9.95 27.62
CA PRO A 855 5.09 -8.65 28.17
C PRO A 855 5.65 -7.40 27.46
N HIS A 856 6.74 -7.55 26.70
CA HIS A 856 7.41 -6.44 26.02
C HIS A 856 6.49 -5.74 25.02
N GLY A 857 6.40 -4.40 25.08
CA GLY A 857 5.57 -3.60 24.20
C GLY A 857 4.12 -3.42 24.69
N LEU A 858 3.69 -4.14 25.74
CA LEU A 858 2.33 -4.08 26.25
C LEU A 858 2.03 -2.70 26.85
N ASN A 859 2.95 -2.14 27.65
CA ASN A 859 2.74 -0.86 28.32
C ASN A 859 2.67 0.29 27.32
N GLU A 860 3.53 0.28 26.30
CA GLU A 860 3.51 1.25 25.20
C GLU A 860 2.18 1.19 24.45
N SER A 861 1.68 -0.03 24.19
CA SER A 861 0.41 -0.25 23.51
C SER A 861 -0.80 0.17 24.36
N LEU A 862 -0.79 -0.17 25.65
CA LEU A 862 -1.80 0.29 26.59
C LEU A 862 -1.78 1.79 26.78
N ASN A 863 -0.62 2.43 26.69
CA ASN A 863 -0.50 3.89 26.82
C ASN A 863 -1.26 4.60 25.70
N VAL A 864 -1.20 4.10 24.46
CA VAL A 864 -2.00 4.63 23.34
C VAL A 864 -3.50 4.63 23.68
N LEU A 865 -3.99 3.52 24.21
CA LEU A 865 -5.40 3.38 24.62
C LEU A 865 -5.74 4.18 25.89
N SER A 866 -4.80 4.30 26.82
CA SER A 866 -4.97 5.02 28.09
C SER A 866 -4.97 6.53 27.90
N THR A 867 -4.13 7.06 27.00
CA THR A 867 -4.15 8.48 26.61
C THR A 867 -5.51 8.85 26.00
N MET A 868 -6.08 7.96 25.20
CA MET A 868 -7.44 8.14 24.68
C MET A 868 -8.48 8.13 25.80
N LEU A 869 -8.39 7.20 26.76
CA LEU A 869 -9.28 7.14 27.93
C LEU A 869 -9.25 8.43 28.75
N LYS A 870 -8.07 9.01 28.99
CA LYS A 870 -7.90 10.25 29.76
C LYS A 870 -8.70 11.43 29.19
N GLN A 871 -8.98 11.45 27.88
CA GLN A 871 -9.79 12.49 27.24
C GLN A 871 -11.29 12.41 27.56
N TYR A 872 -11.76 11.28 28.13
CA TYR A 872 -13.17 11.08 28.50
C TYR A 872 -13.42 11.21 30.01
N LEU A 873 -12.37 11.32 30.83
CA LEU A 873 -12.50 11.49 32.28
C LEU A 873 -12.70 12.98 32.64
N PRO A 874 -13.43 13.32 33.70
CA PRO A 874 -13.56 14.70 34.18
C PRO A 874 -12.20 15.27 34.60
N GLU A 875 -11.93 16.55 34.32
CA GLU A 875 -10.65 17.21 34.66
C GLU A 875 -10.29 17.11 36.16
N GLU A 876 -11.29 17.00 37.04
CA GLU A 876 -11.12 16.84 38.50
C GLU A 876 -10.51 15.48 38.92
N THR A 877 -10.38 14.51 38.00
CA THR A 877 -9.78 13.19 38.29
C THR A 877 -8.31 13.07 37.90
N LEU A 878 -7.70 14.13 37.34
CA LEU A 878 -6.28 14.14 36.92
C LEU A 878 -5.31 14.58 38.02
N SER A 879 -5.79 14.83 39.25
CA SER A 879 -4.97 15.31 40.38
C SER A 879 -4.92 14.36 41.59
N SER A 880 -5.00 13.04 41.39
CA SER A 880 -4.65 12.09 42.45
C SER A 880 -4.31 10.70 41.89
N ASP A 881 -3.02 10.36 42.05
CA ASP A 881 -2.32 9.06 41.95
C ASP A 881 -2.14 8.38 40.59
#